data_AF-A0A6L9YGK5-F1
#
_entry.id   AF-A0A6L9YGK5-F1
#
_cell.length_a   1.000
_cell.length_b   1.000
_cell.length_c   1.000
_cell.angle_alpha   90.00
_cell.angle_beta   90.00
_cell.angle_gamma   90.00
#
_symmetry.space_group_name_H-M   'P 1'
#
loop_
_entity.id
_entity.type
_entity.pdbx_description
1 polymer ?
#
loop_
_entity_poly.entity_id
_entity_poly.type
_entity_poly.pdbx_seq_one_letter_code
_entity_poly.pdbx_strand_id
1 'polypeptide(L)'
;MGVAQAFIRVSRLGATFILPRFLTPHDFGLAALVLTTYEYSQTVTRIGVHARIIQAEADELEDICNSAYWLNWVLFASLFVMQCLAAFPVAWFYKDNQLILPICLLAFNFLIAPLGAVQSALIQRDNRIQITATARALRYATSNILTAVFAVLHMGMWAIVLPILIASPIEFITYLFKHPWRRTGSFTTKYWGKIFRFGINFLGIELLKTLRETLDYLIIGRFIGIDLLGVYYFAYNAGLGISLTIVQSITTALYPALCEVRTNLSKFKQTYFNSLKTIGRVIVGFVALQSSLVPFYIPIMVGEKIHTEGWSMVVPIVILVCLSAIPRPFDIAGFQLLAAIEKPHIGLLWNVLFTMIFSCSLLIAVKWGIITVAISVLLVHALLIPLFVVWSARYVFAKPETSPVALENTVLQSHTILQSHDETDTDQFYVSQWTLSLASSGTFPNTQGSEFRDPDSNNSNNSNNSNNSNSSAGLSDRFDDPRKHLKLIAESVGVLEEAAKQLNISVDSLDKPSIQLIDNSTMMVFEISGVTPEEAQRRAFAINQAFNKRLEQLRKQEIAQQQKTIPVYIKSAENDLEKAQQRLAQKTANIGLPLHQLLETIEALRRKKIELRRKKIELLAELVPTQSDHSHCTNTQVMNPVHHQPQASLFQDDPPLEMDDIKPQLQGSEDKARDLEFQISQLEVKLSKMSQDALTLEILERDLRIAQTVYSSVLSQWELVKSDSSIMYYPQLQLVAGPTLPTRSQMPDSLVNLGRKL
;
A
#
# COMPACT_ATOMS: atom_id res chain seq x y z
N MET A 1 1.09 2.84 11.23
CA MET A 1 1.84 3.04 9.96
C MET A 1 3.10 3.90 10.12
N GLY A 2 3.10 4.95 10.95
CA GLY A 2 4.27 5.84 11.12
C GLY A 2 5.55 5.16 11.62
N VAL A 3 5.46 4.28 12.63
CA VAL A 3 6.64 3.59 13.21
C VAL A 3 7.35 2.70 12.18
N ALA A 4 6.60 1.92 11.40
CA ALA A 4 7.17 1.06 10.35
C ALA A 4 7.87 1.90 9.26
N GLN A 5 7.28 3.02 8.85
CA GLN A 5 7.90 3.93 7.88
C GLN A 5 9.15 4.60 8.43
N ALA A 6 9.14 5.02 9.70
CA ALA A 6 10.31 5.56 10.37
C ALA A 6 11.44 4.52 10.43
N PHE A 7 11.14 3.28 10.79
CA PHE A 7 12.12 2.20 10.86
C PHE A 7 12.75 1.87 9.50
N ILE A 8 11.97 1.83 8.41
CA ILE A 8 12.50 1.66 7.05
C ILE A 8 13.44 2.80 6.69
N ARG A 9 13.06 4.04 7.00
CA ARG A 9 13.88 5.22 6.68
C ARG A 9 15.20 5.22 7.44
N VAL A 10 15.17 4.89 8.73
CA VAL A 10 16.37 4.78 9.58
C VAL A 10 17.28 3.64 9.11
N SER A 11 16.72 2.45 8.85
CA SER A 11 17.52 1.30 8.36
C SER A 11 18.13 1.57 6.98
N ARG A 12 17.40 2.23 6.07
CA ARG A 12 17.93 2.65 4.77
C ARG A 12 19.06 3.67 4.91
N LEU A 13 18.90 4.64 5.81
CA LEU A 13 19.94 5.64 6.07
C LEU A 13 21.20 4.96 6.62
N GLY A 14 21.04 4.04 7.59
CA GLY A 14 22.15 3.23 8.11
C GLY A 14 22.88 2.45 7.00
N ALA A 15 22.15 1.73 6.15
CA ALA A 15 22.75 1.00 5.02
C ALA A 15 23.51 1.94 4.06
N THR A 16 22.95 3.12 3.76
CA THR A 16 23.60 4.11 2.87
C THR A 16 24.90 4.67 3.46
N PHE A 17 25.00 4.79 4.78
CA PHE A 17 26.23 5.20 5.48
C PHE A 17 27.28 4.08 5.56
N ILE A 18 26.84 2.83 5.67
CA ILE A 18 27.72 1.66 5.82
C ILE A 18 28.32 1.26 4.48
N LEU A 19 27.51 1.15 3.42
CA LEU A 19 27.91 0.66 2.10
C LEU A 19 29.21 1.28 1.55
N PRO A 20 29.37 2.62 1.45
CA PRO A 20 30.56 3.22 0.85
C PRO A 20 31.85 2.98 1.64
N ARG A 21 31.76 2.59 2.93
CA ARG A 21 32.94 2.24 3.74
C ARG A 21 33.51 0.89 3.35
N PHE A 22 32.66 -0.05 2.93
CA PHE A 22 33.07 -1.42 2.66
C PHE A 22 33.16 -1.76 1.17
N LEU A 23 32.31 -1.16 0.34
CA LEU A 23 32.26 -1.43 -1.10
C LEU A 23 33.17 -0.51 -1.90
N THR A 24 33.60 -0.99 -3.06
CA THR A 24 34.35 -0.22 -4.06
C THR A 24 33.40 0.41 -5.09
N PRO A 25 33.84 1.44 -5.86
CA PRO A 25 33.06 1.95 -6.99
C PRO A 25 32.68 0.84 -7.98
N HIS A 26 33.58 -0.10 -8.26
CA HIS A 26 33.30 -1.24 -9.12
C HIS A 26 32.09 -2.06 -8.65
N ASP A 27 32.02 -2.37 -7.35
CA ASP A 27 30.92 -3.13 -6.76
C ASP A 27 29.56 -2.43 -6.94
N PHE A 28 29.53 -1.10 -6.72
CA PHE A 28 28.34 -0.30 -6.94
C PHE A 28 27.94 -0.27 -8.42
N GLY A 29 28.92 -0.22 -9.33
CA GLY A 29 28.68 -0.21 -10.77
C GLY A 29 28.07 -1.52 -11.26
N LEU A 30 28.63 -2.66 -10.84
CA LEU A 30 28.06 -3.98 -11.13
C LEU A 30 26.65 -4.11 -10.55
N ALA A 31 26.46 -3.74 -9.28
CA ALA A 31 25.14 -3.76 -8.67
C ALA A 31 24.14 -2.88 -9.43
N ALA A 32 24.54 -1.67 -9.86
CA ALA A 32 23.68 -0.78 -10.64
C ALA A 32 23.16 -1.44 -11.92
N LEU A 33 24.01 -2.13 -12.67
CA LEU A 33 23.62 -2.82 -13.91
C LEU A 33 22.69 -4.01 -13.65
N VAL A 34 22.99 -4.81 -12.62
CA VAL A 34 22.17 -5.95 -12.21
C VAL A 34 20.78 -5.48 -11.78
N LEU A 35 20.71 -4.45 -10.92
CA LEU A 35 19.46 -3.89 -10.42
C LEU A 35 18.66 -3.20 -11.52
N THR A 36 19.34 -2.48 -12.43
CA THR A 36 18.68 -1.85 -13.58
C THR A 36 18.01 -2.91 -14.45
N THR A 37 18.73 -4.00 -14.76
CA THR A 37 18.17 -5.14 -15.52
C THR A 37 16.96 -5.76 -14.81
N TYR A 38 17.06 -5.94 -13.49
CA TYR A 38 15.96 -6.45 -12.68
C TYR A 38 14.75 -5.51 -12.65
N GLU A 39 14.95 -4.20 -12.58
CA GLU A 39 13.87 -3.20 -12.58
C GLU A 39 13.07 -3.23 -13.88
N TYR A 40 13.72 -3.39 -15.05
CA TYR A 40 13.02 -3.56 -16.32
C TYR A 40 12.08 -4.78 -16.31
N SER A 41 12.58 -5.93 -15.84
CA SER A 41 11.76 -7.15 -15.70
C SER A 41 10.65 -6.97 -14.68
N GLN A 42 10.92 -6.31 -13.55
CA GLN A 42 9.91 -5.97 -12.54
C GLN A 42 8.79 -5.10 -13.09
N THR A 43 9.10 -4.13 -13.94
CA THR A 43 8.08 -3.24 -14.54
C THR A 43 7.05 -4.02 -15.35
N VAL A 44 7.45 -5.11 -16.02
CA VAL A 44 6.52 -5.97 -16.77
C VAL A 44 5.49 -6.67 -15.87
N THR A 45 5.83 -6.90 -14.61
CA THR A 45 4.88 -7.50 -13.63
C THR A 45 3.70 -6.59 -13.31
N ARG A 46 3.78 -5.30 -13.68
CA ARG A 46 2.76 -4.27 -13.43
C ARG A 46 1.69 -4.18 -14.53
N ILE A 47 1.54 -5.21 -15.38
CA ILE A 47 0.51 -5.39 -16.43
C ILE A 47 -0.95 -5.33 -15.90
N GLY A 48 -1.21 -4.92 -14.66
CA GLY A 48 -2.57 -4.64 -14.20
C GLY A 48 -3.40 -5.88 -13.84
N VAL A 49 -2.80 -7.08 -13.77
CA VAL A 49 -3.43 -8.29 -13.21
C VAL A 49 -3.98 -7.99 -11.82
N HIS A 50 -3.18 -7.30 -11.00
CA HIS A 50 -3.52 -6.84 -9.67
C HIS A 50 -4.75 -5.92 -9.65
N ALA A 51 -4.79 -4.94 -10.56
CA ALA A 51 -5.90 -3.98 -10.67
C ALA A 51 -7.20 -4.65 -11.15
N ARG A 52 -7.11 -5.62 -12.07
CA ARG A 52 -8.29 -6.33 -12.59
C ARG A 52 -8.98 -7.20 -11.54
N ILE A 53 -8.22 -7.82 -10.63
CA ILE A 53 -8.77 -8.56 -9.47
C ILE A 53 -9.49 -7.59 -8.53
N ILE A 54 -8.90 -6.42 -8.25
CA ILE A 54 -9.53 -5.41 -7.39
C ILE A 54 -10.87 -4.94 -7.98
N GLN A 55 -10.95 -4.77 -9.30
CA GLN A 55 -12.16 -4.32 -10.02
C GLN A 55 -13.14 -5.45 -10.39
N ALA A 56 -12.89 -6.70 -10.01
CA ALA A 56 -13.77 -7.81 -10.37
C ALA A 56 -15.15 -7.72 -9.69
N GLU A 57 -16.22 -8.04 -10.40
CA GLU A 57 -17.55 -8.22 -9.80
C GLU A 57 -17.56 -9.49 -8.92
N ALA A 58 -18.46 -9.56 -7.94
CA ALA A 58 -18.43 -10.61 -6.92
C ALA A 58 -18.71 -12.01 -7.48
N ASP A 59 -19.57 -12.08 -8.50
CA ASP A 59 -19.94 -13.28 -9.24
C ASP A 59 -18.79 -13.81 -10.12
N GLU A 60 -18.00 -12.92 -10.73
CA GLU A 60 -16.84 -13.29 -11.56
C GLU A 60 -15.52 -13.43 -10.77
N LEU A 61 -15.49 -13.04 -9.49
CA LEU A 61 -14.24 -12.88 -8.73
C LEU A 61 -13.41 -14.16 -8.66
N GLU A 62 -14.03 -15.30 -8.37
CA GLU A 62 -13.31 -16.57 -8.21
C GLU A 62 -12.72 -17.07 -9.55
N ASP A 63 -13.48 -16.92 -10.64
CA ASP A 63 -13.05 -17.23 -12.01
C ASP A 63 -11.88 -16.35 -12.46
N ILE A 64 -11.95 -15.05 -12.14
CA ILE A 64 -10.90 -14.08 -12.42
C ILE A 64 -9.65 -14.40 -11.59
N CYS A 65 -9.80 -14.72 -10.30
CA CYS A 65 -8.68 -15.10 -9.43
C CYS A 65 -7.97 -16.37 -9.91
N ASN A 66 -8.72 -17.42 -10.29
CA ASN A 66 -8.16 -18.64 -10.85
C ASN A 66 -7.46 -18.37 -12.20
N SER A 67 -8.07 -17.57 -13.08
CA SER A 67 -7.45 -17.16 -14.36
C SER A 67 -6.18 -16.34 -14.16
N ALA A 68 -6.21 -15.38 -13.22
CA ALA A 68 -5.09 -14.52 -12.89
C ALA A 68 -3.93 -15.28 -12.24
N TYR A 69 -4.22 -16.30 -11.44
CA TYR A 69 -3.20 -17.17 -10.85
C TYR A 69 -2.36 -17.87 -11.92
N TRP A 70 -3.01 -18.50 -12.91
CA TRP A 70 -2.33 -19.17 -14.01
C TRP A 70 -1.62 -18.19 -14.95
N LEU A 71 -2.26 -17.05 -15.24
CA LEU A 71 -1.63 -15.99 -16.02
C LEU A 71 -0.36 -15.48 -15.33
N ASN A 72 -0.40 -15.27 -14.01
CA ASN A 72 0.78 -14.88 -13.23
C ASN A 72 1.88 -15.94 -13.37
N TRP A 73 1.61 -17.22 -13.13
CA TRP A 73 2.63 -18.26 -13.29
C TRP A 73 3.30 -18.24 -14.67
N VAL A 74 2.52 -18.13 -15.75
CA VAL A 74 3.08 -18.06 -17.11
C VAL A 74 3.88 -16.78 -17.33
N LEU A 75 3.33 -15.63 -16.92
CA LEU A 75 3.99 -14.33 -17.06
C LEU A 75 5.32 -14.28 -16.29
N PHE A 76 5.30 -14.66 -15.02
CA PHE A 76 6.46 -14.62 -14.16
C PHE A 76 7.50 -15.69 -14.52
N ALA A 77 7.09 -16.90 -14.94
CA ALA A 77 8.02 -17.90 -15.47
C ALA A 77 8.66 -17.44 -16.79
N SER A 78 7.88 -16.80 -17.67
CA SER A 78 8.41 -16.17 -18.88
C SER A 78 9.42 -15.08 -18.53
N LEU A 79 9.15 -14.24 -17.54
CA LEU A 79 10.08 -13.21 -17.08
C LEU A 79 11.36 -13.79 -16.47
N PHE A 80 11.27 -14.90 -15.72
CA PHE A 80 12.44 -15.62 -15.23
C PHE A 80 13.35 -16.06 -16.38
N VAL A 81 12.78 -16.73 -17.39
CA VAL A 81 13.54 -17.21 -18.56
C VAL A 81 14.09 -16.03 -19.36
N MET A 82 13.27 -15.01 -19.65
CA MET A 82 13.70 -13.82 -20.39
C MET A 82 14.84 -13.09 -19.68
N GLN A 83 14.80 -12.94 -18.35
CA GLN A 83 15.88 -12.29 -17.62
C GLN A 83 17.17 -13.15 -17.60
N CYS A 84 17.07 -14.46 -17.45
CA CYS A 84 18.24 -15.34 -17.54
C CYS A 84 18.87 -15.31 -18.94
N LEU A 85 18.04 -15.29 -19.99
CA LEU A 85 18.52 -15.14 -21.37
C LEU A 85 19.12 -13.74 -21.61
N ALA A 86 18.54 -12.69 -21.02
CA ALA A 86 19.04 -11.32 -21.12
C ALA A 86 20.37 -11.12 -20.37
N ALA A 87 20.70 -11.96 -19.39
CA ALA A 87 21.96 -11.88 -18.65
C ALA A 87 23.19 -11.98 -19.57
N PHE A 88 23.14 -12.83 -20.59
CA PHE A 88 24.23 -13.04 -21.55
C PHE A 88 24.50 -11.83 -22.47
N PRO A 89 23.52 -11.27 -23.21
CA PRO A 89 23.75 -10.08 -24.02
C PRO A 89 24.08 -8.86 -23.16
N VAL A 90 23.56 -8.75 -21.92
CA VAL A 90 23.96 -7.67 -20.99
C VAL A 90 25.43 -7.81 -20.60
N ALA A 91 25.88 -8.99 -20.17
CA ALA A 91 27.27 -9.26 -19.85
C ALA A 91 28.21 -9.01 -21.05
N TRP A 92 27.79 -9.43 -22.25
CA TRP A 92 28.52 -9.16 -23.49
C TRP A 92 28.59 -7.66 -23.81
N PHE A 93 27.48 -6.94 -23.67
CA PHE A 93 27.40 -5.51 -23.97
C PHE A 93 28.31 -4.68 -23.06
N TYR A 94 28.32 -5.00 -21.75
CA TYR A 94 29.18 -4.33 -20.76
C TYR A 94 30.58 -4.95 -20.63
N LYS A 95 30.86 -6.05 -21.33
CA LYS A 95 32.13 -6.78 -21.31
C LYS A 95 32.53 -7.30 -19.93
N ASP A 96 31.55 -7.70 -19.11
CA ASP A 96 31.80 -8.26 -17.78
C ASP A 96 30.89 -9.47 -17.51
N ASN A 97 31.51 -10.66 -17.42
CA ASN A 97 30.83 -11.92 -17.17
C ASN A 97 30.37 -12.08 -15.72
N GLN A 98 30.87 -11.26 -14.78
CA GLN A 98 30.43 -11.27 -13.38
C GLN A 98 28.96 -10.86 -13.24
N LEU A 99 28.38 -10.21 -14.26
CA LEU A 99 26.97 -9.81 -14.30
C LEU A 99 26.01 -11.00 -14.48
N ILE A 100 26.44 -12.10 -15.10
CA ILE A 100 25.53 -13.18 -15.54
C ILE A 100 24.82 -13.82 -14.33
N LEU A 101 25.61 -14.29 -13.35
CA LEU A 101 25.08 -15.03 -12.20
C LEU A 101 24.15 -14.15 -11.32
N PRO A 102 24.52 -12.91 -10.93
CA PRO A 102 23.63 -12.01 -10.20
C PRO A 102 22.30 -11.72 -10.91
N ILE A 103 22.31 -11.50 -12.24
CA ILE A 103 21.08 -11.24 -13.02
C ILE A 103 20.17 -12.48 -13.00
N CYS A 104 20.73 -13.68 -13.23
CA CYS A 104 19.98 -14.93 -13.18
C CYS A 104 19.43 -15.20 -11.77
N LEU A 105 20.21 -14.90 -10.73
CA LEU A 105 19.85 -15.14 -9.35
C LEU A 105 18.69 -14.24 -8.88
N LEU A 106 18.65 -12.96 -9.29
CA LEU A 106 17.49 -12.09 -9.04
C LEU A 106 16.22 -12.53 -9.78
N ALA A 107 16.36 -13.23 -10.92
CA ALA A 107 15.21 -13.71 -11.67
C ALA A 107 14.35 -14.70 -10.85
N PHE A 108 14.95 -15.42 -9.89
CA PHE A 108 14.22 -16.33 -8.99
C PHE A 108 13.11 -15.64 -8.19
N ASN A 109 13.19 -14.33 -7.97
CA ASN A 109 12.10 -13.56 -7.36
C ASN A 109 10.79 -13.70 -8.13
N PHE A 110 10.85 -13.86 -9.45
CA PHE A 110 9.66 -14.07 -10.27
C PHE A 110 9.05 -15.46 -10.05
N LEU A 111 9.81 -16.47 -9.61
CA LEU A 111 9.22 -17.77 -9.28
C LEU A 111 8.50 -17.76 -7.92
N ILE A 112 8.87 -16.84 -7.04
CA ILE A 112 8.29 -16.69 -5.70
C ILE A 112 7.03 -15.80 -5.75
N ALA A 113 7.03 -14.76 -6.58
CA ALA A 113 5.96 -13.75 -6.64
C ALA A 113 4.53 -14.30 -6.90
N PRO A 114 4.31 -15.26 -7.85
CA PRO A 114 2.98 -15.83 -8.12
C PRO A 114 2.29 -16.44 -6.90
N LEU A 115 3.06 -16.92 -5.91
CA LEU A 115 2.53 -17.60 -4.73
C LEU A 115 1.64 -16.68 -3.87
N GLY A 116 1.93 -15.39 -3.85
CA GLY A 116 1.22 -14.39 -3.05
C GLY A 116 0.59 -13.25 -3.87
N ALA A 117 0.70 -13.26 -5.21
CA ALA A 117 0.26 -12.16 -6.05
C ALA A 117 -1.27 -11.95 -6.03
N VAL A 118 -2.04 -13.04 -6.15
CA VAL A 118 -3.52 -12.98 -6.10
C VAL A 118 -3.99 -12.57 -4.70
N GLN A 119 -3.38 -13.13 -3.66
CA GLN A 119 -3.66 -12.79 -2.27
C GLN A 119 -3.36 -11.33 -1.97
N SER A 120 -2.28 -10.78 -2.53
CA SER A 120 -1.98 -9.36 -2.41
C SER A 120 -3.10 -8.48 -2.97
N ALA A 121 -3.62 -8.84 -4.15
CA ALA A 121 -4.73 -8.14 -4.78
C ALA A 121 -6.02 -8.24 -3.97
N LEU A 122 -6.33 -9.42 -3.43
CA LEU A 122 -7.50 -9.66 -2.59
C LEU A 122 -7.39 -8.93 -1.24
N ILE A 123 -6.22 -8.94 -0.59
CA ILE A 123 -5.97 -8.16 0.65
C ILE A 123 -6.21 -6.67 0.41
N GLN A 124 -5.80 -6.16 -0.77
CA GLN A 124 -6.05 -4.76 -1.11
C GLN A 124 -7.52 -4.49 -1.43
N ARG A 125 -8.20 -5.41 -2.13
CA ARG A 125 -9.65 -5.36 -2.37
C ARG A 125 -10.45 -5.36 -1.05
N ASP A 126 -10.04 -6.16 -0.08
CA ASP A 126 -10.62 -6.23 1.27
C ASP A 126 -10.31 -4.99 2.14
N ASN A 127 -9.66 -3.97 1.57
CA ASN A 127 -9.20 -2.76 2.26
C ASN A 127 -8.27 -3.04 3.48
N ARG A 128 -7.58 -4.18 3.49
CA ARG A 128 -6.61 -4.58 4.53
C ARG A 128 -5.21 -4.08 4.20
N ILE A 129 -5.08 -2.83 3.75
CA ILE A 129 -3.83 -2.21 3.25
C ILE A 129 -2.72 -2.26 4.30
N GLN A 130 -3.07 -2.27 5.59
CA GLN A 130 -2.10 -2.43 6.69
C GLN A 130 -1.27 -3.72 6.58
N ILE A 131 -1.84 -4.81 6.08
CA ILE A 131 -1.13 -6.08 5.86
C ILE A 131 -0.08 -5.90 4.75
N THR A 132 -0.44 -5.25 3.64
CA THR A 132 0.51 -4.96 2.56
C THR A 132 1.62 -4.02 3.01
N ALA A 133 1.29 -2.98 3.79
CA ALA A 133 2.25 -2.01 4.31
C ALA A 133 3.22 -2.65 5.30
N THR A 134 2.74 -3.51 6.21
CA THR A 134 3.59 -4.20 7.20
C THR A 134 4.47 -5.27 6.55
N ALA A 135 3.95 -6.05 5.60
CA ALA A 135 4.75 -7.03 4.85
C ALA A 135 5.90 -6.37 4.07
N ARG A 136 5.61 -5.26 3.36
CA ARG A 136 6.64 -4.48 2.65
C ARG A 136 7.64 -3.88 3.62
N ALA A 137 7.18 -3.34 4.75
CA ALA A 137 8.07 -2.78 5.76
C ALA A 137 9.06 -3.83 6.29
N LEU A 138 8.56 -5.03 6.61
CA LEU A 138 9.38 -6.14 7.07
C LEU A 138 10.37 -6.60 6.00
N ARG A 139 9.94 -6.70 4.73
CA ARG A 139 10.83 -7.01 3.60
C ARG A 139 11.95 -5.98 3.47
N TYR A 140 11.62 -4.69 3.39
CA TYR A 140 12.63 -3.63 3.20
C TYR A 140 13.58 -3.53 4.39
N ALA A 141 13.07 -3.62 5.61
CA ALA A 141 13.92 -3.61 6.80
C ALA A 141 14.89 -4.79 6.80
N THR A 142 14.39 -6.01 6.52
CA THR A 142 15.24 -7.21 6.43
C THR A 142 16.28 -7.05 5.33
N SER A 143 15.89 -6.54 4.15
CA SER A 143 16.81 -6.26 3.05
C SER A 143 17.90 -5.26 3.46
N ASN A 144 17.56 -4.16 4.13
CA ASN A 144 18.52 -3.15 4.56
C ASN A 144 19.50 -3.69 5.62
N ILE A 145 19.00 -4.50 6.57
CA ILE A 145 19.83 -5.13 7.60
C ILE A 145 20.80 -6.13 6.95
N LEU A 146 20.30 -7.01 6.08
CA LEU A 146 21.15 -7.96 5.34
C LEU A 146 22.17 -7.24 4.45
N THR A 147 21.78 -6.11 3.84
CA THR A 147 22.70 -5.26 3.05
C THR A 147 23.86 -4.76 3.91
N ALA A 148 23.57 -4.25 5.11
CA ALA A 148 24.61 -3.80 6.04
C ALA A 148 25.50 -4.95 6.51
N VAL A 149 24.92 -6.10 6.86
CA VAL A 149 25.67 -7.29 7.29
C VAL A 149 26.60 -7.79 6.19
N PHE A 150 26.10 -7.98 4.97
CA PHE A 150 26.91 -8.47 3.85
C PHE A 150 27.95 -7.45 3.38
N ALA A 151 27.69 -6.15 3.54
CA ALA A 151 28.69 -5.11 3.30
C ALA A 151 29.86 -5.25 4.30
N VAL A 152 29.58 -5.43 5.58
CA VAL A 152 30.61 -5.65 6.62
C VAL A 152 31.38 -6.96 6.40
N LEU A 153 30.73 -7.98 5.82
CA LEU A 153 31.37 -9.23 5.41
C LEU A 153 32.16 -9.13 4.10
N HIS A 154 32.32 -7.92 3.53
CA HIS A 154 33.08 -7.66 2.31
C HIS A 154 32.62 -8.46 1.09
N MET A 155 31.31 -8.70 0.95
CA MET A 155 30.76 -9.49 -0.16
C MET A 155 30.65 -8.72 -1.50
N GLY A 156 31.24 -7.53 -1.60
CA GLY A 156 31.22 -6.69 -2.80
C GLY A 156 29.80 -6.40 -3.30
N MET A 157 29.55 -6.54 -4.61
CA MET A 157 28.23 -6.35 -5.21
C MET A 157 27.12 -7.23 -4.58
N TRP A 158 27.47 -8.41 -4.05
CA TRP A 158 26.50 -9.33 -3.46
C TRP A 158 25.88 -8.79 -2.19
N ALA A 159 26.55 -7.83 -1.53
CA ALA A 159 25.97 -7.09 -0.41
C ALA A 159 24.71 -6.32 -0.80
N ILE A 160 24.53 -5.96 -2.08
CA ILE A 160 23.36 -5.25 -2.58
C ILE A 160 22.37 -6.23 -3.23
N VAL A 161 22.87 -7.24 -3.96
CA VAL A 161 22.04 -8.15 -4.75
C VAL A 161 21.34 -9.22 -3.91
N LEU A 162 22.07 -9.95 -3.04
CA LEU A 162 21.50 -11.08 -2.28
C LEU A 162 20.35 -10.67 -1.34
N PRO A 163 20.40 -9.54 -0.62
CA PRO A 163 19.33 -9.15 0.29
C PRO A 163 17.96 -9.02 -0.40
N ILE A 164 17.94 -8.61 -1.68
CA ILE A 164 16.70 -8.49 -2.46
C ILE A 164 16.06 -9.85 -2.67
N LEU A 165 16.86 -10.87 -3.02
CA LEU A 165 16.38 -12.24 -3.17
C LEU A 165 15.96 -12.84 -1.83
N ILE A 166 16.78 -12.70 -0.79
CA ILE A 166 16.54 -13.34 0.51
C ILE A 166 15.31 -12.74 1.21
N ALA A 167 15.08 -11.43 1.06
CA ALA A 167 13.96 -10.76 1.71
C ALA A 167 12.64 -10.89 0.94
N SER A 168 12.66 -11.15 -0.38
CA SER A 168 11.43 -11.20 -1.20
C SER A 168 10.36 -12.21 -0.74
N PRO A 169 10.70 -13.43 -0.26
CA PRO A 169 9.70 -14.41 0.16
C PRO A 169 8.86 -13.90 1.32
N ILE A 170 9.42 -13.06 2.20
CA ILE A 170 8.74 -12.52 3.38
C ILE A 170 7.43 -11.83 2.98
N GLU A 171 7.42 -11.05 1.90
CA GLU A 171 6.23 -10.33 1.44
C GLU A 171 5.15 -11.29 0.94
N PHE A 172 5.50 -12.20 0.03
CA PHE A 172 4.52 -13.12 -0.60
C PHE A 172 4.03 -14.21 0.35
N ILE A 173 4.90 -14.74 1.21
CA ILE A 173 4.53 -15.70 2.26
C ILE A 173 3.58 -15.05 3.26
N THR A 174 3.83 -13.78 3.63
CA THR A 174 2.90 -13.04 4.50
C THR A 174 1.51 -12.95 3.86
N TYR A 175 1.42 -12.66 2.56
CA TYR A 175 0.13 -12.61 1.85
C TYR A 175 -0.56 -13.97 1.80
N LEU A 176 0.19 -15.04 1.56
CA LEU A 176 -0.33 -16.39 1.56
C LEU A 176 -0.95 -16.79 2.90
N PHE A 177 -0.32 -16.42 4.03
CA PHE A 177 -0.85 -16.70 5.36
C PHE A 177 -1.98 -15.76 5.79
N LYS A 178 -1.97 -14.51 5.30
CA LYS A 178 -2.93 -13.48 5.75
C LYS A 178 -4.24 -13.45 4.94
N HIS A 179 -4.29 -14.11 3.79
CA HIS A 179 -5.52 -14.25 3.01
C HIS A 179 -5.91 -15.73 2.86
N PRO A 180 -7.18 -16.11 3.08
CA PRO A 180 -7.61 -17.51 3.05
C PRO A 180 -7.71 -18.10 1.64
N TRP A 181 -7.82 -17.26 0.60
CA TRP A 181 -7.96 -17.73 -0.77
C TRP A 181 -6.86 -18.70 -1.18
N ARG A 182 -7.27 -19.82 -1.76
CA ARG A 182 -6.41 -20.86 -2.34
C ARG A 182 -6.98 -21.21 -3.70
N ARG A 183 -6.13 -21.66 -4.62
CA ARG A 183 -6.56 -22.13 -5.93
C ARG A 183 -7.55 -23.29 -5.77
N THR A 184 -8.74 -23.13 -6.31
CA THR A 184 -9.82 -24.12 -6.30
C THR A 184 -9.98 -24.81 -7.67
N GLY A 185 -9.63 -24.12 -8.77
CA GLY A 185 -9.88 -24.58 -10.15
C GLY A 185 -8.69 -25.19 -10.90
N SER A 186 -8.99 -25.89 -12.00
CA SER A 186 -8.03 -26.35 -13.00
C SER A 186 -7.43 -25.19 -13.82
N PHE A 187 -6.45 -25.49 -14.68
CA PHE A 187 -5.89 -24.51 -15.62
C PHE A 187 -7.00 -23.84 -16.44
N THR A 188 -7.02 -22.50 -16.49
CA THR A 188 -8.02 -21.72 -17.22
C THR A 188 -7.42 -20.45 -17.83
N THR A 189 -7.82 -20.16 -19.07
CA THR A 189 -7.40 -19.00 -19.87
C THR A 189 -8.55 -18.03 -20.15
N LYS A 190 -9.75 -18.30 -19.62
CA LYS A 190 -11.03 -17.63 -19.93
C LYS A 190 -10.95 -16.09 -19.91
N TYR A 191 -10.24 -15.51 -18.95
CA TYR A 191 -10.14 -14.05 -18.77
C TYR A 191 -8.81 -13.42 -19.20
N TRP A 192 -7.87 -14.17 -19.80
CA TRP A 192 -6.53 -13.66 -20.12
C TRP A 192 -6.56 -12.45 -21.05
N GLY A 193 -7.35 -12.51 -22.14
CA GLY A 193 -7.45 -11.40 -23.09
C GLY A 193 -8.00 -10.11 -22.46
N LYS A 194 -9.00 -10.24 -21.56
CA LYS A 194 -9.56 -9.10 -20.82
C LYS A 194 -8.52 -8.49 -19.87
N ILE A 195 -7.74 -9.32 -19.16
CA ILE A 195 -6.68 -8.86 -18.27
C ILE A 195 -5.55 -8.17 -19.05
N PHE A 196 -5.10 -8.77 -20.16
CA PHE A 196 -3.97 -8.25 -20.94
C PHE A 196 -4.29 -6.93 -21.65
N ARG A 197 -5.50 -6.81 -22.23
CA ARG A 197 -5.95 -5.59 -22.91
C ARG A 197 -6.07 -4.40 -21.95
N PHE A 198 -6.42 -4.67 -20.69
CA PHE A 198 -6.45 -3.66 -19.64
C PHE A 198 -5.03 -3.17 -19.28
N GLY A 199 -4.07 -4.10 -19.26
CA GLY A 199 -2.71 -3.87 -18.78
C GLY A 199 -1.74 -3.18 -19.73
N ILE A 200 -1.86 -3.47 -21.03
CA ILE A 200 -0.79 -3.16 -22.00
C ILE A 200 -0.52 -1.65 -22.13
N ASN A 201 -1.57 -0.83 -22.03
CA ASN A 201 -1.44 0.62 -22.09
C ASN A 201 -0.68 1.18 -20.90
N PHE A 202 -0.88 0.63 -19.69
CA PHE A 202 -0.14 1.04 -18.49
C PHE A 202 1.32 0.56 -18.54
N LEU A 203 1.56 -0.63 -19.09
CA LEU A 203 2.90 -1.19 -19.21
C LEU A 203 3.82 -0.27 -20.03
N GLY A 204 3.35 0.24 -21.17
CA GLY A 204 4.16 1.14 -22.02
C GLY A 204 4.57 2.42 -21.31
N ILE A 205 3.68 2.98 -20.47
CA ILE A 205 3.95 4.19 -19.68
C ILE A 205 5.00 3.90 -18.60
N GLU A 206 4.83 2.81 -17.86
CA GLU A 206 5.77 2.44 -16.80
C GLU A 206 7.14 2.04 -17.38
N LEU A 207 7.19 1.32 -18.51
CA LEU A 207 8.46 1.01 -19.18
C LEU A 207 9.20 2.26 -19.66
N LEU A 208 8.49 3.21 -20.26
CA LEU A 208 9.09 4.48 -20.68
C LEU A 208 9.63 5.27 -19.49
N LYS A 209 8.90 5.24 -18.37
CA LYS A 209 9.33 5.87 -17.12
C LYS A 209 10.56 5.17 -16.54
N THR A 210 10.57 3.84 -16.42
CA THR A 210 11.73 3.06 -15.97
C THR A 210 12.95 3.30 -16.86
N LEU A 211 12.74 3.36 -18.17
CA LEU A 211 13.78 3.71 -19.14
C LEU A 211 14.40 5.06 -18.79
N ARG A 212 13.58 6.10 -18.69
CA ARG A 212 14.06 7.45 -18.38
C ARG A 212 14.77 7.54 -17.03
N GLU A 213 14.30 6.83 -16.01
CA GLU A 213 14.87 6.86 -14.65
C GLU A 213 16.20 6.11 -14.53
N THR A 214 16.52 5.21 -15.47
CA THR A 214 17.74 4.39 -15.45
C THR A 214 18.66 4.60 -16.65
N LEU A 215 18.26 5.46 -17.59
CA LEU A 215 18.98 5.67 -18.85
C LEU A 215 20.39 6.21 -18.64
N ASP A 216 20.56 7.10 -17.67
CA ASP A 216 21.86 7.65 -17.29
C ASP A 216 22.81 6.54 -16.81
N TYR A 217 22.34 5.57 -16.03
CA TYR A 217 23.14 4.41 -15.61
C TYR A 217 23.61 3.57 -16.81
N LEU A 218 22.69 3.29 -17.74
CA LEU A 218 23.00 2.46 -18.91
C LEU A 218 24.07 3.12 -19.80
N ILE A 219 23.94 4.44 -20.02
CA ILE A 219 24.85 5.25 -20.84
C ILE A 219 26.22 5.38 -20.15
N ILE A 220 26.27 5.72 -18.86
CA ILE A 220 27.53 5.86 -18.11
C ILE A 220 28.28 4.51 -18.09
N GLY A 221 27.59 3.42 -17.76
CA GLY A 221 28.22 2.09 -17.70
C GLY A 221 28.86 1.66 -19.01
N ARG A 222 28.28 2.04 -20.15
CA ARG A 222 28.76 1.62 -21.47
C ARG A 222 29.89 2.51 -21.99
N PHE A 223 29.73 3.83 -21.90
CA PHE A 223 30.61 4.78 -22.57
C PHE A 223 31.72 5.33 -21.67
N ILE A 224 31.51 5.35 -20.36
CA ILE A 224 32.48 5.86 -19.39
C ILE A 224 33.15 4.70 -18.64
N GLY A 225 32.37 3.72 -18.19
CA GLY A 225 32.86 2.52 -17.52
C GLY A 225 32.12 2.21 -16.20
N ILE A 226 32.34 0.99 -15.70
CA ILE A 226 31.63 0.43 -14.54
C ILE A 226 32.01 1.14 -13.23
N ASP A 227 33.27 1.50 -13.04
CA ASP A 227 33.72 2.18 -11.82
C ASP A 227 33.05 3.54 -11.62
N LEU A 228 33.06 4.37 -12.66
CA LEU A 228 32.43 5.69 -12.64
C LEU A 228 30.91 5.58 -12.58
N LEU A 229 30.31 4.56 -13.21
CA LEU A 229 28.90 4.23 -12.98
C LEU A 229 28.61 3.98 -11.51
N GLY A 230 29.48 3.27 -10.80
CA GLY A 230 29.31 3.02 -9.37
C GLY A 230 29.36 4.29 -8.52
N VAL A 231 30.29 5.21 -8.83
CA VAL A 231 30.35 6.54 -8.19
C VAL A 231 29.03 7.30 -8.43
N TYR A 232 28.54 7.29 -9.68
CA TYR A 232 27.29 7.94 -10.04
C TYR A 232 26.08 7.29 -9.35
N TYR A 233 26.01 5.96 -9.32
CA TYR A 233 24.93 5.20 -8.71
C TYR A 233 24.87 5.44 -7.20
N PHE A 234 26.01 5.42 -6.52
CA PHE A 234 26.10 5.80 -5.11
C PHE A 234 25.63 7.25 -4.90
N ALA A 235 26.13 8.19 -5.71
CA ALA A 235 25.77 9.60 -5.60
C ALA A 235 24.27 9.83 -5.77
N TYR A 236 23.65 9.14 -6.73
CA TYR A 236 22.21 9.19 -6.96
C TYR A 236 21.43 8.67 -5.75
N ASN A 237 21.79 7.51 -5.21
CA ASN A 237 21.07 6.91 -4.08
C ASN A 237 21.26 7.70 -2.78
N ALA A 238 22.47 8.21 -2.53
CA ALA A 238 22.78 9.06 -1.37
C ALA A 238 22.02 10.41 -1.42
N GLY A 239 21.91 11.01 -2.61
CA GLY A 239 21.21 12.27 -2.81
C GLY A 239 19.68 12.11 -2.93
N LEU A 240 19.21 11.54 -4.03
CA LEU A 240 17.79 11.51 -4.38
C LEU A 240 16.92 10.62 -3.50
N GLY A 241 17.50 9.58 -2.88
CA GLY A 241 16.72 8.63 -2.08
C GLY A 241 15.97 9.31 -0.92
N ILE A 242 16.59 10.31 -0.28
CA ILE A 242 15.99 11.09 0.80
C ILE A 242 14.95 12.05 0.25
N SER A 243 15.31 12.85 -0.76
CA SER A 243 14.45 13.88 -1.34
C SER A 243 13.18 13.30 -1.96
N LEU A 244 13.28 12.20 -2.70
CA LEU A 244 12.13 11.54 -3.35
C LEU A 244 11.10 11.01 -2.35
N THR A 245 11.54 10.59 -1.17
CA THR A 245 10.62 10.10 -0.12
C THR A 245 9.74 11.23 0.43
N ILE A 246 10.32 12.43 0.58
CA ILE A 246 9.60 13.64 0.98
C ILE A 246 8.67 14.09 -0.14
N VAL A 247 9.17 14.13 -1.39
CA VAL A 247 8.38 14.46 -2.58
C VAL A 247 7.14 13.58 -2.69
N GLN A 248 7.27 12.25 -2.56
CA GLN A 248 6.13 11.33 -2.62
C GLN A 248 5.13 11.58 -1.49
N SER A 249 5.61 11.87 -0.29
CA SER A 249 4.73 12.16 0.87
C SER A 249 3.86 13.41 0.62
N ILE A 250 4.39 14.41 -0.07
CA ILE A 250 3.67 15.67 -0.39
C ILE A 250 2.75 15.50 -1.60
N THR A 251 3.23 14.84 -2.67
CA THR A 251 2.53 14.76 -3.96
C THR A 251 1.39 13.73 -4.00
N THR A 252 1.35 12.77 -3.06
CA THR A 252 0.28 11.75 -3.03
C THR A 252 -1.10 12.34 -2.72
N ALA A 253 -1.17 13.41 -1.91
CA ALA A 253 -2.43 14.07 -1.54
C ALA A 253 -2.95 15.07 -2.60
N LEU A 254 -2.10 15.43 -3.58
CA LEU A 254 -2.44 16.47 -4.55
C LEU A 254 -3.53 16.01 -5.54
N TYR A 255 -3.45 14.78 -6.04
CA TYR A 255 -4.43 14.29 -7.02
C TYR A 255 -5.87 14.23 -6.47
N PRO A 256 -6.15 13.66 -5.27
CA PRO A 256 -7.48 13.74 -4.66
C PRO A 256 -7.98 15.18 -4.46
N ALA A 257 -7.12 16.08 -3.98
CA ALA A 257 -7.46 17.48 -3.77
C ALA A 257 -7.83 18.20 -5.07
N LEU A 258 -7.16 17.88 -6.19
CA LEU A 258 -7.51 18.39 -7.51
C LEU A 258 -8.86 17.85 -8.02
N CYS A 259 -9.13 16.57 -7.79
CA CYS A 259 -10.40 15.94 -8.20
C CYS A 259 -11.60 16.52 -7.45
N GLU A 260 -11.45 16.88 -6.18
CA GLU A 260 -12.53 17.46 -5.34
C GLU A 260 -13.01 18.82 -5.86
N VAL A 261 -12.09 19.69 -6.29
CA VAL A 261 -12.43 21.04 -6.78
C VAL A 261 -12.52 21.14 -8.30
N ARG A 262 -12.49 20.01 -9.04
CA ARG A 262 -12.39 19.99 -10.51
C ARG A 262 -13.51 20.70 -11.25
N THR A 263 -14.70 20.81 -10.64
CA THR A 263 -15.88 21.43 -11.24
C THR A 263 -15.88 22.96 -11.14
N ASN A 264 -15.08 23.54 -10.23
CA ASN A 264 -15.00 24.98 -10.04
C ASN A 264 -13.63 25.48 -10.52
N LEU A 265 -13.58 26.09 -11.70
CA LEU A 265 -12.33 26.50 -12.35
C LEU A 265 -11.46 27.43 -11.48
N SER A 266 -12.07 28.37 -10.73
CA SER A 266 -11.33 29.32 -9.90
C SER A 266 -10.70 28.62 -8.69
N LYS A 267 -11.46 27.76 -7.99
CA LYS A 267 -10.94 26.92 -6.90
C LYS A 267 -9.93 25.89 -7.40
N PHE A 268 -10.17 25.25 -8.56
CA PHE A 268 -9.25 24.30 -9.18
C PHE A 268 -7.89 24.93 -9.49
N LYS A 269 -7.91 26.11 -10.14
CA LYS A 269 -6.70 26.91 -10.39
C LYS A 269 -6.00 27.30 -9.09
N GLN A 270 -6.75 27.79 -8.10
CA GLN A 270 -6.20 28.19 -6.81
C GLN A 270 -5.55 27.01 -6.08
N THR A 271 -6.22 25.86 -5.98
CA THR A 271 -5.70 24.64 -5.35
C THR A 271 -4.44 24.14 -6.04
N TYR A 272 -4.41 24.14 -7.38
CA TYR A 272 -3.23 23.75 -8.14
C TYR A 272 -2.02 24.66 -7.86
N PHE A 273 -2.17 25.98 -8.03
CA PHE A 273 -1.07 26.92 -7.81
C PHE A 273 -0.66 27.04 -6.34
N ASN A 274 -1.59 26.92 -5.39
CA ASN A 274 -1.25 26.86 -3.96
C ASN A 274 -0.44 25.61 -3.64
N SER A 275 -0.80 24.46 -4.23
CA SER A 275 -0.05 23.23 -4.07
C SER A 275 1.36 23.35 -4.66
N LEU A 276 1.51 23.93 -5.85
CA LEU A 276 2.84 24.22 -6.42
C LEU A 276 3.67 25.15 -5.54
N LYS A 277 3.07 26.19 -4.95
CA LYS A 277 3.74 27.09 -4.00
C LYS A 277 4.16 26.36 -2.73
N THR A 278 3.35 25.44 -2.22
CA THR A 278 3.67 24.65 -1.03
C THR A 278 4.78 23.64 -1.32
N ILE A 279 4.67 22.91 -2.45
CA ILE A 279 5.72 22.03 -2.96
C ILE A 279 7.03 22.79 -3.11
N GLY A 280 7.00 23.95 -3.78
CA GLY A 280 8.19 24.78 -3.99
C GLY A 280 8.83 25.25 -2.69
N ARG A 281 8.03 25.80 -1.75
CA ARG A 281 8.55 26.27 -0.45
C ARG A 281 9.22 25.15 0.35
N VAL A 282 8.65 23.96 0.36
CA VAL A 282 9.18 22.82 1.14
C VAL A 282 10.38 22.19 0.43
N ILE A 283 10.26 21.87 -0.86
CA ILE A 283 11.28 21.12 -1.60
C ILE A 283 12.52 21.98 -1.88
N VAL A 284 12.35 23.25 -2.25
CA VAL A 284 13.51 24.13 -2.53
C VAL A 284 14.35 24.31 -1.28
N GLY A 285 13.73 24.62 -0.13
CA GLY A 285 14.45 24.77 1.14
C GLY A 285 15.15 23.48 1.57
N PHE A 286 14.46 22.35 1.47
CA PHE A 286 15.01 21.04 1.83
C PHE A 286 16.19 20.65 0.93
N VAL A 287 16.04 20.75 -0.40
CA VAL A 287 17.08 20.34 -1.35
C VAL A 287 18.26 21.31 -1.33
N ALA A 288 18.03 22.61 -1.14
CA ALA A 288 19.11 23.59 -0.96
C ALA A 288 19.93 23.29 0.30
N LEU A 289 19.25 23.00 1.43
CA LEU A 289 19.92 22.57 2.66
C LEU A 289 20.71 21.27 2.44
N GLN A 290 20.09 20.26 1.81
CA GLN A 290 20.74 18.99 1.53
C GLN A 290 21.99 19.17 0.65
N SER A 291 21.89 19.98 -0.42
CA SER A 291 22.98 20.25 -1.37
C SER A 291 24.13 21.00 -0.70
N SER A 292 23.83 21.97 0.17
CA SER A 292 24.82 22.70 0.96
C SER A 292 25.56 21.82 1.97
N LEU A 293 24.88 20.80 2.51
CA LEU A 293 25.48 19.86 3.47
C LEU A 293 26.33 18.75 2.82
N VAL A 294 26.24 18.54 1.50
CA VAL A 294 26.97 17.47 0.78
C VAL A 294 28.48 17.47 1.08
N PRO A 295 29.20 18.63 1.03
CA PRO A 295 30.62 18.66 1.33
C PRO A 295 30.97 18.22 2.76
N PHE A 296 30.01 18.22 3.67
CA PHE A 296 30.21 17.80 5.07
C PHE A 296 29.89 16.33 5.27
N TYR A 297 28.71 15.85 4.84
CA TYR A 297 28.28 14.50 5.19
C TYR A 297 28.86 13.41 4.28
N ILE A 298 29.13 13.68 3.01
CA ILE A 298 29.69 12.67 2.09
C ILE A 298 31.09 12.22 2.52
N PRO A 299 32.04 13.11 2.87
CA PRO A 299 33.34 12.68 3.40
C PRO A 299 33.21 11.83 4.67
N ILE A 300 32.21 12.10 5.53
CA ILE A 300 31.94 11.29 6.73
C ILE A 300 31.40 9.90 6.37
N MET A 301 30.59 9.80 5.31
CA MET A 301 30.06 8.53 4.81
C MET A 301 31.15 7.66 4.18
N VAL A 302 31.90 8.23 3.24
CA VAL A 302 32.94 7.53 2.47
C VAL A 302 34.20 7.29 3.32
N GLY A 303 34.51 8.19 4.26
CA GLY A 303 35.70 8.13 5.10
C GLY A 303 36.97 8.46 4.32
N GLU A 304 38.09 7.86 4.73
CA GLU A 304 39.42 8.10 4.14
C GLU A 304 39.49 7.77 2.64
N LYS A 305 38.61 6.89 2.15
CA LYS A 305 38.48 6.52 0.73
C LYS A 305 38.11 7.70 -0.18
N ILE A 306 37.65 8.83 0.37
CA ILE A 306 37.26 10.01 -0.42
C ILE A 306 38.41 10.58 -1.25
N HIS A 307 39.66 10.37 -0.81
CA HIS A 307 40.88 10.79 -1.52
C HIS A 307 41.39 9.76 -2.53
N THR A 308 40.77 8.58 -2.60
CA THR A 308 41.14 7.53 -3.57
C THR A 308 40.57 7.84 -4.96
N GLU A 309 41.24 7.33 -6.00
CA GLU A 309 40.75 7.41 -7.37
C GLU A 309 39.32 6.85 -7.47
N GLY A 310 38.42 7.62 -8.10
CA GLY A 310 36.99 7.31 -8.22
C GLY A 310 36.09 8.10 -7.27
N TRP A 311 36.40 8.15 -5.97
CA TRP A 311 35.52 8.82 -4.99
C TRP A 311 35.63 10.34 -4.98
N SER A 312 36.71 10.90 -5.51
CA SER A 312 36.94 12.36 -5.55
C SER A 312 35.86 13.15 -6.29
N MET A 313 35.19 12.54 -7.27
CA MET A 313 34.13 13.18 -8.07
C MET A 313 32.73 13.05 -7.43
N VAL A 314 32.60 12.31 -6.32
CA VAL A 314 31.28 11.99 -5.77
C VAL A 314 30.55 13.23 -5.21
N VAL A 315 31.27 14.15 -4.57
CA VAL A 315 30.71 15.36 -3.96
C VAL A 315 30.00 16.25 -5.01
N PRO A 316 30.67 16.69 -6.10
CA PRO A 316 30.00 17.52 -7.11
C PRO A 316 28.85 16.78 -7.81
N ILE A 317 28.94 15.46 -8.01
CA ILE A 317 27.86 14.67 -8.62
C ILE A 317 26.64 14.64 -7.68
N VAL A 318 26.82 14.40 -6.37
CA VAL A 318 25.71 14.41 -5.40
C VAL A 318 25.03 15.78 -5.36
N ILE A 319 25.80 16.88 -5.42
CA ILE A 319 25.23 18.24 -5.46
C ILE A 319 24.34 18.42 -6.70
N LEU A 320 24.86 18.09 -7.90
CA LEU A 320 24.12 18.23 -9.15
C LEU A 320 22.85 17.37 -9.18
N VAL A 321 22.96 16.12 -8.71
CA VAL A 321 21.85 15.18 -8.66
C VAL A 321 20.80 15.61 -7.64
N CYS A 322 21.20 16.11 -6.46
CA CYS A 322 20.29 16.73 -5.49
C CYS A 322 19.54 17.91 -6.10
N LEU A 323 20.23 18.84 -6.76
CA LEU A 323 19.58 19.99 -7.41
C LEU A 323 18.60 19.56 -8.51
N SER A 324 18.88 18.46 -9.22
CA SER A 324 17.96 17.89 -10.21
C SER A 324 16.66 17.34 -9.61
N ALA A 325 16.58 17.20 -8.29
CA ALA A 325 15.37 16.79 -7.57
C ALA A 325 14.32 17.89 -7.51
N ILE A 326 14.73 19.17 -7.57
CA ILE A 326 13.83 20.33 -7.39
C ILE A 326 12.69 20.33 -8.41
N PRO A 327 12.92 20.13 -9.73
CA PRO A 327 11.85 20.20 -10.71
C PRO A 327 10.92 18.97 -10.69
N ARG A 328 11.40 17.78 -10.31
CA ARG A 328 10.64 16.51 -10.35
C ARG A 328 9.26 16.52 -9.68
N PRO A 329 9.02 17.08 -8.48
CA PRO A 329 7.67 17.14 -7.92
C PRO A 329 6.70 17.99 -8.74
N PHE A 330 7.20 18.99 -9.47
CA PHE A 330 6.37 19.80 -10.36
C PHE A 330 5.94 19.01 -11.60
N ASP A 331 6.81 18.13 -12.10
CA ASP A 331 6.48 17.17 -13.17
C ASP A 331 5.28 16.29 -12.77
N ILE A 332 5.36 15.69 -11.57
CA ILE A 332 4.26 14.89 -11.00
C ILE A 332 2.98 15.73 -10.89
N ALA A 333 3.07 16.96 -10.41
CA ALA A 333 1.91 17.85 -10.31
C ALA A 333 1.29 18.19 -11.68
N GLY A 334 2.12 18.41 -12.72
CA GLY A 334 1.66 18.62 -14.10
C GLY A 334 0.92 17.41 -14.66
N PHE A 335 1.42 16.19 -14.43
CA PHE A 335 0.72 14.97 -14.81
C PHE A 335 -0.59 14.77 -14.06
N GLN A 336 -0.61 15.03 -12.76
CA GLN A 336 -1.83 14.95 -11.95
C GLN A 336 -2.88 15.98 -12.39
N LEU A 337 -2.47 17.17 -12.84
CA LEU A 337 -3.37 18.16 -13.42
C LEU A 337 -4.03 17.65 -14.71
N LEU A 338 -3.26 17.06 -15.62
CA LEU A 338 -3.79 16.48 -16.87
C LEU A 338 -4.67 15.26 -16.60
N ALA A 339 -4.32 14.45 -15.60
CA ALA A 339 -5.13 13.31 -15.17
C ALA A 339 -6.48 13.75 -14.58
N ALA A 340 -6.51 14.82 -13.78
CA ALA A 340 -7.73 15.34 -13.16
C ALA A 340 -8.77 15.85 -14.17
N ILE A 341 -8.33 16.24 -15.38
CA ILE A 341 -9.21 16.62 -16.51
C ILE A 341 -9.40 15.48 -17.53
N GLU A 342 -9.08 14.24 -17.16
CA GLU A 342 -9.28 13.03 -17.97
C GLU A 342 -8.49 13.04 -19.30
N LYS A 343 -7.35 13.76 -19.34
CA LYS A 343 -6.43 13.80 -20.50
C LYS A 343 -5.02 13.26 -20.21
N PRO A 344 -4.87 12.06 -19.63
CA PRO A 344 -3.56 11.48 -19.35
C PRO A 344 -2.73 11.17 -20.61
N HIS A 345 -3.38 10.94 -21.76
CA HIS A 345 -2.73 10.67 -23.05
C HIS A 345 -1.82 11.82 -23.52
N ILE A 346 -2.17 13.06 -23.18
CA ILE A 346 -1.35 14.24 -23.49
C ILE A 346 -0.05 14.21 -22.68
N GLY A 347 -0.16 13.81 -21.41
CA GLY A 347 1.01 13.63 -20.56
C GLY A 347 1.93 12.52 -21.09
N LEU A 348 1.37 11.43 -21.60
CA LEU A 348 2.17 10.37 -22.23
C LEU A 348 3.01 10.88 -23.41
N LEU A 349 2.42 11.68 -24.30
CA LEU A 349 3.15 12.26 -25.44
C LEU A 349 4.32 13.15 -24.98
N TRP A 350 4.09 13.96 -23.94
CA TRP A 350 5.14 14.76 -23.31
C TRP A 350 6.24 13.90 -22.68
N ASN A 351 5.89 12.79 -22.04
CA ASN A 351 6.86 11.85 -21.49
C ASN A 351 7.75 11.25 -22.59
N VAL A 352 7.18 10.90 -23.74
CA VAL A 352 7.94 10.39 -24.89
C VAL A 352 8.92 11.44 -25.40
N LEU A 353 8.44 12.66 -25.65
CA LEU A 353 9.27 13.78 -26.10
C LEU A 353 10.40 14.09 -25.10
N PHE A 354 10.07 14.18 -23.81
CA PHE A 354 11.04 14.39 -22.74
C PHE A 354 12.12 13.31 -22.77
N THR A 355 11.71 12.04 -22.89
CA THR A 355 12.64 10.90 -22.88
C THR A 355 13.56 10.94 -24.10
N MET A 356 13.06 11.31 -25.29
CA MET A 356 13.89 11.48 -26.48
C MET A 356 14.93 12.59 -26.31
N ILE A 357 14.51 13.78 -25.83
CA ILE A 357 15.43 14.91 -25.61
C ILE A 357 16.46 14.57 -24.53
N PHE A 358 16.01 13.96 -23.43
CA PHE A 358 16.88 13.51 -22.34
C PHE A 358 17.91 12.50 -22.85
N SER A 359 17.51 11.52 -23.64
CA SER A 359 18.39 10.53 -24.26
C SER A 359 19.46 11.18 -25.14
N CYS A 360 19.06 12.10 -26.02
CA CYS A 360 19.98 12.80 -26.91
C CYS A 360 20.98 13.65 -26.11
N SER A 361 20.49 14.37 -25.09
CA SER A 361 21.34 15.19 -24.21
C SER A 361 22.38 14.34 -23.47
N LEU A 362 22.01 13.16 -22.97
CA LEU A 362 22.93 12.24 -22.30
C LEU A 362 23.99 11.68 -23.25
N LEU A 363 23.60 11.25 -24.47
CA LEU A 363 24.54 10.73 -25.48
C LEU A 363 25.55 11.78 -25.96
N ILE A 364 25.16 13.05 -25.94
CA ILE A 364 26.06 14.16 -26.17
C ILE A 364 26.96 14.30 -24.92
N ALA A 365 26.38 14.57 -23.76
CA ALA A 365 27.08 14.89 -22.52
C ALA A 365 28.12 13.83 -22.08
N VAL A 366 27.85 12.55 -22.33
CA VAL A 366 28.74 11.43 -21.96
C VAL A 366 30.13 11.52 -22.57
N LYS A 367 30.28 12.19 -23.73
CA LYS A 367 31.57 12.37 -24.41
C LYS A 367 32.56 13.23 -23.63
N TRP A 368 32.07 14.06 -22.71
CA TRP A 368 32.88 14.97 -21.89
C TRP A 368 33.06 14.49 -20.44
N GLY A 369 32.57 13.29 -20.11
CA GLY A 369 32.74 12.65 -18.81
C GLY A 369 31.50 12.63 -17.93
N ILE A 370 31.68 12.19 -16.69
CA ILE A 370 30.58 11.90 -15.75
C ILE A 370 29.91 13.16 -15.18
N ILE A 371 30.68 14.23 -14.95
CA ILE A 371 30.17 15.48 -14.40
C ILE A 371 29.25 16.16 -15.42
N THR A 372 29.62 16.16 -16.70
CA THR A 372 28.77 16.70 -17.77
C THR A 372 27.48 15.92 -17.94
N VAL A 373 27.49 14.61 -17.70
CA VAL A 373 26.25 13.81 -17.61
C VAL A 373 25.36 14.31 -16.48
N ALA A 374 25.89 14.49 -15.26
CA ALA A 374 25.11 15.02 -14.13
C ALA A 374 24.59 16.44 -14.39
N ILE A 375 25.38 17.31 -15.03
CA ILE A 375 24.96 18.66 -15.46
C ILE A 375 23.83 18.56 -16.49
N SER A 376 23.96 17.67 -17.49
CA SER A 376 22.92 17.43 -18.49
C SER A 376 21.61 16.97 -17.82
N VAL A 377 21.68 16.06 -16.85
CA VAL A 377 20.50 15.64 -16.08
C VAL A 377 19.85 16.84 -15.40
N LEU A 378 20.62 17.65 -14.68
CA LEU A 378 20.12 18.86 -14.02
C LEU A 378 19.49 19.83 -15.02
N LEU A 379 20.17 20.17 -16.11
CA LEU A 379 19.72 21.14 -17.10
C LEU A 379 18.44 20.68 -17.80
N VAL A 380 18.38 19.43 -18.26
CA VAL A 380 17.18 18.91 -18.94
C VAL A 380 15.98 18.94 -18.00
N HIS A 381 16.15 18.52 -16.73
CA HIS A 381 15.07 18.59 -15.74
C HIS A 381 14.68 20.04 -15.41
N ALA A 382 15.67 20.93 -15.25
CA ALA A 382 15.44 22.34 -14.93
C ALA A 382 14.80 23.14 -16.08
N LEU A 383 14.95 22.70 -17.34
CA LEU A 383 14.38 23.37 -18.51
C LEU A 383 13.05 22.76 -18.94
N LEU A 384 13.00 21.45 -19.18
CA LEU A 384 11.82 20.80 -19.76
C LEU A 384 10.66 20.67 -18.78
N ILE A 385 10.92 20.44 -17.48
CA ILE A 385 9.83 20.29 -16.51
C ILE A 385 9.07 21.60 -16.29
N PRO A 386 9.72 22.75 -16.04
CA PRO A 386 8.99 24.02 -15.94
C PRO A 386 8.25 24.37 -17.23
N LEU A 387 8.82 24.06 -18.40
CA LEU A 387 8.14 24.23 -19.68
C LEU A 387 6.87 23.40 -19.75
N PHE A 388 6.93 22.11 -19.38
CA PHE A 388 5.76 21.23 -19.32
C PHE A 388 4.70 21.71 -18.32
N VAL A 389 5.12 22.19 -17.14
CA VAL A 389 4.22 22.68 -16.08
C VAL A 389 3.51 23.97 -16.50
N VAL A 390 4.26 24.93 -17.07
CA VAL A 390 3.66 26.17 -17.59
C VAL A 390 2.76 25.87 -18.78
N TRP A 391 3.19 24.99 -19.69
CA TRP A 391 2.39 24.60 -20.85
C TRP A 391 1.10 23.89 -20.43
N SER A 392 1.17 22.91 -19.52
CA SER A 392 -0.02 22.20 -19.02
C SER A 392 -0.95 23.14 -18.27
N ALA A 393 -0.43 24.01 -17.41
CA ALA A 393 -1.25 25.04 -16.74
C ALA A 393 -1.92 25.98 -17.76
N ARG A 394 -1.22 26.42 -18.82
CA ARG A 394 -1.84 27.22 -19.89
C ARG A 394 -2.87 26.41 -20.67
N TYR A 395 -2.57 25.16 -21.03
CA TYR A 395 -3.51 24.30 -21.75
C TYR A 395 -4.83 24.13 -20.99
N VAL A 396 -4.76 23.99 -19.66
CA VAL A 396 -5.93 23.82 -18.79
C VAL A 396 -6.62 25.15 -18.46
N PHE A 397 -5.87 26.21 -18.15
CA PHE A 397 -6.42 27.46 -17.60
C PHE A 397 -6.46 28.65 -18.58
N ALA A 398 -5.86 28.55 -19.76
CA ALA A 398 -5.80 29.64 -20.75
C ALA A 398 -6.92 29.59 -21.80
N LYS A 399 -7.88 28.66 -21.70
CA LYS A 399 -9.14 28.84 -22.42
C LYS A 399 -9.79 30.12 -21.89
N PRO A 400 -10.04 31.14 -22.74
CA PRO A 400 -10.84 32.29 -22.34
C PRO A 400 -12.21 31.80 -21.87
N GLU A 401 -12.89 32.59 -21.06
CA GLU A 401 -14.34 32.51 -20.91
C GLU A 401 -15.00 32.61 -22.29
N THR A 402 -15.09 31.49 -23.01
CA THR A 402 -16.26 31.29 -23.84
C THR A 402 -17.38 31.10 -22.85
N SER A 403 -18.41 31.92 -22.97
CA SER A 403 -19.68 31.80 -22.28
C SER A 403 -20.17 30.33 -22.22
N PRO A 404 -21.19 30.01 -21.40
CA PRO A 404 -21.76 28.66 -21.28
C PRO A 404 -22.31 28.03 -22.58
N VAL A 405 -21.99 28.57 -23.76
CA VAL A 405 -22.49 28.19 -25.08
C VAL A 405 -21.46 27.41 -25.92
N ALA A 406 -20.18 27.32 -25.50
CA ALA A 406 -19.14 26.65 -26.31
C ALA A 406 -18.87 25.17 -25.99
N LEU A 407 -19.49 24.61 -24.93
CA LEU A 407 -19.51 23.16 -24.69
C LEU A 407 -20.59 22.44 -25.52
N GLU A 408 -21.49 23.19 -26.15
CA GLU A 408 -22.54 22.67 -27.04
C GLU A 408 -21.99 22.36 -28.45
N ASN A 409 -21.02 23.16 -28.94
CA ASN A 409 -20.57 23.08 -30.34
C ASN A 409 -19.40 22.11 -30.61
N THR A 410 -18.79 21.49 -29.59
CA THR A 410 -17.72 20.49 -29.83
C THR A 410 -18.27 19.05 -29.84
N VAL A 411 -19.52 18.84 -29.42
CA VAL A 411 -20.23 17.55 -29.56
C VAL A 411 -21.03 17.49 -30.88
N LEU A 412 -21.35 18.65 -31.47
CA LEU A 412 -22.17 18.74 -32.69
C LEU A 412 -21.41 18.63 -34.03
N GLN A 413 -20.07 18.59 -34.06
CA GLN A 413 -19.31 18.52 -35.33
C GLN A 413 -18.74 17.14 -35.68
N SER A 414 -18.89 16.11 -34.83
CA SER A 414 -18.46 14.73 -35.17
C SER A 414 -19.56 13.87 -35.79
N HIS A 415 -20.77 14.40 -35.98
CA HIS A 415 -21.88 13.70 -36.65
C HIS A 415 -22.48 14.57 -37.77
N THR A 416 -21.71 14.84 -38.83
CA THR A 416 -22.29 15.33 -40.08
C THR A 416 -21.51 14.82 -41.29
N ILE A 417 -21.48 13.50 -41.49
CA ILE A 417 -21.39 12.91 -42.83
C ILE A 417 -22.17 11.59 -42.81
N LEU A 418 -23.40 11.61 -43.31
CA LEU A 418 -23.96 10.67 -44.30
C LEU A 418 -25.50 10.68 -44.28
N GLN A 419 -26.03 10.84 -45.49
CA GLN A 419 -27.30 10.33 -46.01
C GLN A 419 -28.61 11.03 -45.61
N SER A 420 -29.00 11.89 -46.54
CA SER A 420 -30.38 12.05 -47.01
C SER A 420 -31.05 10.72 -47.30
N HIS A 421 -32.22 10.46 -46.72
CA HIS A 421 -33.35 9.77 -47.36
C HIS A 421 -34.66 10.16 -46.64
N ASP A 422 -35.69 10.39 -47.45
CA ASP A 422 -37.10 10.46 -47.06
C ASP A 422 -37.50 9.21 -46.26
N GLU A 423 -38.36 9.35 -45.25
CA GLU A 423 -39.58 8.55 -45.09
C GLU A 423 -40.41 8.97 -43.84
N THR A 424 -41.68 9.28 -44.13
CA THR A 424 -42.94 9.17 -43.38
C THR A 424 -42.98 8.76 -41.89
N ASP A 425 -43.73 9.56 -41.12
CA ASP A 425 -44.66 9.20 -40.03
C ASP A 425 -44.12 8.31 -38.89
N THR A 426 -43.53 8.93 -37.86
CA THR A 426 -43.23 8.28 -36.56
C THR A 426 -43.46 9.25 -35.40
N ASP A 427 -44.18 8.81 -34.37
CA ASP A 427 -44.44 9.53 -33.12
C ASP A 427 -43.15 10.17 -32.55
N GLN A 428 -43.14 11.50 -32.54
CA GLN A 428 -42.01 12.29 -32.05
C GLN A 428 -42.06 12.37 -30.52
N PHE A 429 -41.05 11.82 -29.85
CA PHE A 429 -40.89 11.95 -28.39
C PHE A 429 -39.74 12.91 -28.05
N TYR A 430 -39.85 13.56 -26.91
CA TYR A 430 -38.87 14.49 -26.36
C TYR A 430 -38.38 13.99 -25.01
N VAL A 431 -37.06 13.98 -24.78
CA VAL A 431 -36.46 13.47 -23.53
C VAL A 431 -35.86 14.63 -22.73
N SER A 432 -36.32 14.81 -21.49
CA SER A 432 -35.71 15.75 -20.55
C SER A 432 -34.72 15.01 -19.66
N GLN A 433 -33.50 15.53 -19.59
CA GLN A 433 -32.41 14.97 -18.77
C GLN A 433 -32.08 15.91 -17.59
N TRP A 434 -31.75 15.33 -16.44
CA TRP A 434 -31.17 16.05 -15.29
C TRP A 434 -30.10 15.20 -14.59
N THR A 435 -29.23 15.83 -13.80
CA THR A 435 -28.11 15.12 -13.16
C THR A 435 -27.98 15.48 -11.69
N LEU A 436 -27.89 14.45 -10.86
CA LEU A 436 -27.67 14.54 -9.42
C LEU A 436 -26.28 13.99 -9.07
N SER A 437 -25.58 14.62 -8.13
CA SER A 437 -24.36 14.10 -7.52
C SER A 437 -24.59 13.81 -6.04
N LEU A 438 -24.00 12.72 -5.56
CA LEU A 438 -23.75 12.55 -4.14
C LEU A 438 -22.70 13.57 -3.68
N ALA A 439 -22.96 14.31 -2.61
CA ALA A 439 -21.97 15.19 -1.99
C ALA A 439 -20.90 14.34 -1.28
N SER A 440 -19.62 14.53 -1.62
CA SER A 440 -18.50 13.85 -0.96
C SER A 440 -18.15 14.55 0.35
N SER A 441 -18.98 14.39 1.38
CA SER A 441 -18.65 14.87 2.73
C SER A 441 -19.03 13.82 3.76
N GLY A 442 -18.05 13.05 4.23
CA GLY A 442 -18.18 12.16 5.38
C GLY A 442 -17.62 10.76 5.12
N THR A 443 -16.58 10.39 5.87
CA THR A 443 -16.24 8.99 6.13
C THR A 443 -17.47 8.29 6.72
N PHE A 444 -17.99 7.29 6.00
CA PHE A 444 -19.13 6.50 6.46
C PHE A 444 -18.74 5.64 7.67
N PRO A 445 -19.47 5.70 8.79
CA PRO A 445 -19.22 4.83 9.93
C PRO A 445 -19.67 3.41 9.57
N ASN A 446 -18.75 2.45 9.73
CA ASN A 446 -19.09 1.02 9.73
C ASN A 446 -20.17 0.78 10.78
N THR A 447 -21.40 0.51 10.35
CA THR A 447 -22.48 0.03 11.22
C THR A 447 -22.99 -1.30 10.68
N GLN A 448 -23.02 -2.31 11.56
CA GLN A 448 -23.64 -3.58 11.27
C GLN A 448 -25.17 -3.43 11.26
N GLY A 449 -25.80 -4.01 10.24
CA GLY A 449 -27.13 -4.62 10.31
C GLY A 449 -28.32 -3.70 10.56
N SER A 450 -28.96 -3.24 9.50
CA SER A 450 -30.42 -3.32 9.42
C SER A 450 -30.81 -3.78 8.01
N GLU A 451 -31.66 -4.81 7.93
CA GLU A 451 -32.24 -5.26 6.67
C GLU A 451 -33.18 -4.18 6.11
N PHE A 452 -33.00 -3.85 4.83
CA PHE A 452 -33.99 -3.06 4.10
C PHE A 452 -35.29 -3.87 4.02
N ARG A 453 -36.34 -3.37 4.66
CA ARG A 453 -37.71 -3.88 4.58
C ARG A 453 -38.49 -2.91 3.71
N ASP A 454 -39.00 -3.42 2.59
CA ASP A 454 -39.79 -2.66 1.63
C ASP A 454 -41.02 -2.05 2.34
N PRO A 455 -41.13 -0.71 2.46
CA PRO A 455 -42.19 -0.07 3.25
C PRO A 455 -43.60 -0.30 2.69
N ASP A 456 -43.72 -0.77 1.45
CA ASP A 456 -45.00 -1.05 0.78
C ASP A 456 -45.37 -2.55 0.81
N SER A 457 -44.56 -3.40 1.46
CA SER A 457 -44.87 -4.82 1.63
C SER A 457 -45.72 -5.10 2.87
N ASN A 458 -47.03 -5.16 2.68
CA ASN A 458 -47.97 -5.64 3.70
C ASN A 458 -47.81 -7.16 3.87
N ASN A 459 -46.92 -7.60 4.77
CA ASN A 459 -46.95 -8.97 5.25
C ASN A 459 -46.76 -9.02 6.77
N SER A 460 -47.90 -9.06 7.46
CA SER A 460 -48.02 -9.39 8.87
C SER A 460 -47.82 -10.88 9.06
N ASN A 461 -46.65 -11.31 9.55
CA ASN A 461 -46.55 -12.57 10.27
C ASN A 461 -45.40 -12.58 11.28
N ASN A 462 -45.64 -13.35 12.32
CA ASN A 462 -45.25 -13.11 13.70
C ASN A 462 -44.09 -14.02 14.15
N SER A 463 -43.48 -13.61 15.27
CA SER A 463 -42.89 -14.43 16.34
C SER A 463 -41.53 -15.14 16.21
N ASN A 464 -40.70 -14.84 17.22
CA ASN A 464 -39.89 -15.72 18.06
C ASN A 464 -38.79 -16.59 17.41
N ASN A 465 -37.53 -16.18 17.60
CA ASN A 465 -36.55 -17.12 18.15
C ASN A 465 -35.37 -16.38 18.82
N SER A 466 -35.37 -16.37 20.15
CA SER A 466 -34.19 -16.20 20.97
C SER A 466 -33.45 -17.53 21.02
N ASN A 467 -32.27 -17.63 20.40
CA ASN A 467 -31.28 -18.62 20.81
C ASN A 467 -29.84 -18.21 20.45
N ASN A 468 -29.02 -18.32 21.48
CA ASN A 468 -27.60 -18.02 21.54
C ASN A 468 -26.82 -19.16 20.86
N SER A 469 -26.08 -18.89 19.77
CA SER A 469 -24.94 -19.73 19.38
C SER A 469 -24.02 -19.00 18.41
N ASN A 470 -22.73 -19.00 18.76
CA ASN A 470 -21.61 -18.56 17.93
C ASN A 470 -21.66 -19.23 16.55
N SER A 471 -21.99 -18.45 15.52
CA SER A 471 -21.76 -18.80 14.13
C SER A 471 -21.53 -17.52 13.33
N SER A 472 -20.28 -17.27 12.96
CA SER A 472 -19.89 -16.18 12.06
C SER A 472 -20.26 -16.53 10.61
N ALA A 473 -21.55 -16.76 10.38
CA ALA A 473 -22.14 -16.97 9.07
C ALA A 473 -22.74 -15.62 8.60
N GLY A 474 -22.41 -15.22 7.37
CA GLY A 474 -23.09 -14.14 6.64
C GLY A 474 -22.63 -12.72 6.97
N LEU A 475 -21.41 -12.36 6.57
CA LEU A 475 -20.94 -10.95 6.60
C LEU A 475 -20.29 -10.53 5.27
N SER A 476 -20.64 -11.20 4.17
CA SER A 476 -20.13 -10.90 2.82
C SER A 476 -21.20 -10.49 1.81
N ASP A 477 -22.47 -10.39 2.21
CA ASP A 477 -23.52 -9.83 1.36
C ASP A 477 -23.75 -8.36 1.73
N ARG A 478 -23.80 -7.49 0.72
CA ARG A 478 -24.11 -6.04 0.74
C ARG A 478 -22.92 -5.08 0.88
N PHE A 479 -22.14 -4.98 -0.19
CA PHE A 479 -21.63 -3.68 -0.64
C PHE A 479 -22.40 -3.26 -1.89
N ASP A 480 -23.65 -2.84 -1.70
CA ASP A 480 -24.39 -2.16 -2.77
C ASP A 480 -23.86 -0.73 -2.92
N ASP A 481 -23.53 -0.35 -4.14
CA ASP A 481 -23.27 1.04 -4.50
C ASP A 481 -24.44 1.90 -3.99
N PRO A 482 -24.22 2.93 -3.15
CA PRO A 482 -25.30 3.75 -2.59
C PRO A 482 -26.18 4.39 -3.67
N ARG A 483 -25.65 4.56 -4.88
CA ARG A 483 -26.42 5.02 -6.05
C ARG A 483 -27.42 3.99 -6.54
N LYS A 484 -27.14 2.68 -6.42
CA LYS A 484 -28.13 1.62 -6.71
C LYS A 484 -29.31 1.70 -5.74
N HIS A 485 -29.04 1.98 -4.47
CA HIS A 485 -30.09 2.18 -3.48
C HIS A 485 -30.92 3.44 -3.76
N LEU A 486 -30.28 4.56 -4.08
CA LEU A 486 -30.97 5.79 -4.47
C LEU A 486 -31.77 5.64 -5.77
N LYS A 487 -31.26 4.86 -6.73
CA LYS A 487 -31.97 4.49 -7.96
C LYS A 487 -33.26 3.74 -7.65
N LEU A 488 -33.21 2.72 -6.77
CA LEU A 488 -34.40 2.00 -6.31
C LEU A 488 -35.43 2.92 -5.64
N ILE A 489 -34.99 3.89 -4.84
CA ILE A 489 -35.87 4.87 -4.20
C ILE A 489 -36.50 5.80 -5.25
N ALA A 490 -35.73 6.25 -6.24
CA ALA A 490 -36.25 7.11 -7.30
C ALA A 490 -37.26 6.39 -8.21
N GLU A 491 -37.12 5.07 -8.38
CA GLU A 491 -38.04 4.21 -9.13
C GLU A 491 -39.21 3.68 -8.28
N SER A 492 -39.27 4.02 -6.99
CA SER A 492 -40.29 3.52 -6.06
C SER A 492 -41.68 4.08 -6.37
N VAL A 493 -42.71 3.27 -6.07
CA VAL A 493 -44.13 3.62 -6.28
C VAL A 493 -44.47 4.93 -5.58
N GLY A 494 -44.02 5.13 -4.34
CA GLY A 494 -44.29 6.36 -3.60
C GLY A 494 -43.71 7.64 -4.23
N VAL A 495 -42.61 7.57 -5.00
CA VAL A 495 -42.09 8.73 -5.74
C VAL A 495 -42.92 9.00 -6.98
N LEU A 496 -43.33 7.96 -7.70
CA LEU A 496 -44.14 8.07 -8.92
C LEU A 496 -45.57 8.56 -8.62
N GLU A 497 -46.21 8.08 -7.54
CA GLU A 497 -47.52 8.54 -7.10
C GLU A 497 -47.54 10.02 -6.73
N GLU A 498 -46.53 10.47 -5.98
CA GLU A 498 -46.40 11.87 -5.57
C GLU A 498 -46.11 12.77 -6.78
N ALA A 499 -45.30 12.31 -7.75
CA ALA A 499 -45.05 13.02 -9.00
C ALA A 499 -46.30 13.10 -9.88
N ALA A 500 -47.06 12.01 -10.04
CA ALA A 500 -48.30 11.97 -10.79
C ALA A 500 -49.37 12.90 -10.18
N LYS A 501 -49.45 12.94 -8.85
CA LYS A 501 -50.33 13.87 -8.11
C LYS A 501 -49.98 15.33 -8.34
N GLN A 502 -48.70 15.68 -8.43
CA GLN A 502 -48.25 17.04 -8.76
C GLN A 502 -48.60 17.45 -10.19
N LEU A 503 -48.59 16.48 -11.12
CA LEU A 503 -48.92 16.69 -12.53
C LEU A 503 -50.43 16.56 -12.85
N ASN A 504 -51.23 16.14 -11.87
CA ASN A 504 -52.67 15.85 -12.01
C ASN A 504 -52.98 14.83 -13.12
N ILE A 505 -52.16 13.78 -13.21
CA ILE A 505 -52.28 12.65 -14.16
C ILE A 505 -52.40 11.32 -13.43
N SER A 506 -52.82 10.26 -14.13
CA SER A 506 -52.82 8.89 -13.57
C SER A 506 -51.39 8.35 -13.42
N VAL A 507 -51.12 7.57 -12.39
CA VAL A 507 -49.79 6.97 -12.14
C VAL A 507 -49.35 6.08 -13.30
N ASP A 508 -50.31 5.37 -13.92
CA ASP A 508 -50.05 4.48 -15.07
C ASP A 508 -49.64 5.25 -16.35
N SER A 509 -49.90 6.56 -16.39
CA SER A 509 -49.52 7.42 -17.54
C SER A 509 -48.14 8.07 -17.39
N LEU A 510 -47.49 7.89 -16.23
CA LEU A 510 -46.15 8.40 -15.95
C LEU A 510 -45.12 7.27 -16.10
N ASP A 511 -44.28 7.37 -17.12
CA ASP A 511 -43.18 6.42 -17.32
C ASP A 511 -42.18 6.46 -16.15
N LYS A 512 -41.50 5.34 -15.91
CA LYS A 512 -40.39 5.31 -14.95
C LYS A 512 -39.19 6.08 -15.50
N PRO A 513 -38.51 6.89 -14.68
CA PRO A 513 -37.31 7.58 -15.13
C PRO A 513 -36.20 6.57 -15.45
N SER A 514 -35.54 6.74 -16.59
CA SER A 514 -34.32 5.99 -16.90
C SER A 514 -33.17 6.60 -16.10
N ILE A 515 -32.54 5.80 -15.24
CA ILE A 515 -31.45 6.25 -14.37
C ILE A 515 -30.16 5.54 -14.75
N GLN A 516 -29.23 6.31 -15.30
CA GLN A 516 -27.90 5.84 -15.67
C GLN A 516 -26.90 6.18 -14.56
N LEU A 517 -26.21 5.15 -14.08
CA LEU A 517 -25.12 5.28 -13.11
C LEU A 517 -23.81 5.43 -13.89
N ILE A 518 -23.12 6.56 -13.73
CA ILE A 518 -21.84 6.77 -14.42
C ILE A 518 -20.74 6.06 -13.62
N ASP A 519 -20.10 5.06 -14.22
CA ASP A 519 -19.03 4.28 -13.58
C ASP A 519 -17.90 5.18 -13.08
N ASN A 520 -17.36 4.86 -11.89
CA ASN A 520 -16.29 5.61 -11.22
C ASN A 520 -16.60 7.10 -10.95
N SER A 521 -17.88 7.47 -10.81
CA SER A 521 -18.30 8.83 -10.43
C SER A 521 -19.32 8.83 -9.28
N THR A 522 -19.64 10.00 -8.74
CA THR A 522 -20.74 10.20 -7.76
C THR A 522 -22.06 10.57 -8.45
N MET A 523 -22.10 10.53 -9.78
CA MET A 523 -23.16 11.11 -10.61
C MET A 523 -24.23 10.08 -10.97
N MET A 524 -25.48 10.54 -11.00
CA MET A 524 -26.65 9.83 -11.50
C MET A 524 -27.34 10.71 -12.53
N VAL A 525 -27.47 10.21 -13.76
CA VAL A 525 -28.19 10.89 -14.85
C VAL A 525 -29.57 10.31 -14.92
N PHE A 526 -30.58 11.18 -14.94
CA PHE A 526 -31.98 10.83 -15.00
C PHE A 526 -32.56 11.33 -16.31
N GLU A 527 -33.43 10.53 -16.92
CA GLU A 527 -34.05 10.82 -18.21
C GLU A 527 -35.53 10.45 -18.16
N ILE A 528 -36.39 11.30 -18.71
CA ILE A 528 -37.83 11.02 -18.83
C ILE A 528 -38.38 11.58 -20.15
N SER A 529 -39.25 10.80 -20.78
CA SER A 529 -39.90 11.15 -22.05
C SER A 529 -41.22 11.92 -21.86
N GLY A 530 -41.54 12.77 -22.84
CA GLY A 530 -42.84 13.44 -22.98
C GLY A 530 -43.19 13.66 -24.46
N VAL A 531 -44.47 13.91 -24.74
CA VAL A 531 -44.98 14.12 -26.10
C VAL A 531 -44.63 15.52 -26.62
N THR A 532 -44.48 16.49 -25.71
CA THR A 532 -43.97 17.83 -26.01
C THR A 532 -42.73 18.16 -25.17
N PRO A 533 -41.85 19.08 -25.60
CA PRO A 533 -40.69 19.50 -24.82
C PRO A 533 -41.04 20.01 -23.42
N GLU A 534 -42.13 20.78 -23.34
CA GLU A 534 -42.64 21.38 -22.11
C GLU A 534 -43.19 20.32 -21.15
N GLU A 535 -43.85 19.30 -21.69
CA GLU A 535 -44.35 18.17 -20.92
C GLU A 535 -43.21 17.30 -20.37
N ALA A 536 -42.19 16.99 -21.19
CA ALA A 536 -41.02 16.24 -20.75
C ALA A 536 -40.30 16.94 -19.59
N GLN A 537 -40.14 18.27 -19.69
CA GLN A 537 -39.53 19.07 -18.63
C GLN A 537 -40.39 19.12 -17.35
N ARG A 538 -41.72 19.26 -17.48
CA ARG A 538 -42.63 19.23 -16.31
C ARG A 538 -42.60 17.88 -15.59
N ARG A 539 -42.60 16.78 -16.34
CA ARG A 539 -42.46 15.41 -15.79
C ARG A 539 -41.16 15.25 -15.02
N ALA A 540 -40.04 15.70 -15.59
CA ALA A 540 -38.73 15.67 -14.95
C ALA A 540 -38.69 16.49 -13.65
N PHE A 541 -39.30 17.67 -13.64
CA PHE A 541 -39.36 18.52 -12.44
C PHE A 541 -40.17 17.87 -11.31
N ALA A 542 -41.34 17.31 -11.63
CA ALA A 542 -42.20 16.64 -10.66
C ALA A 542 -41.54 15.41 -10.02
N ILE A 543 -40.86 14.57 -10.84
CA ILE A 543 -40.13 13.39 -10.34
C ILE A 543 -38.97 13.82 -9.42
N ASN A 544 -38.20 14.83 -9.80
CA ASN A 544 -37.08 15.32 -8.99
C ASN A 544 -37.57 15.87 -7.63
N GLN A 545 -38.66 16.64 -7.63
CA GLN A 545 -39.24 17.18 -6.39
C GLN A 545 -39.81 16.08 -5.48
N ALA A 546 -40.55 15.13 -6.05
CA ALA A 546 -41.09 13.98 -5.32
C ALA A 546 -39.97 13.10 -4.72
N PHE A 547 -38.90 12.86 -5.48
CA PHE A 547 -37.74 12.10 -5.03
C PHE A 547 -37.03 12.78 -3.84
N ASN A 548 -36.76 14.08 -3.93
CA ASN A 548 -36.14 14.82 -2.84
C ASN A 548 -37.02 14.83 -1.58
N LYS A 549 -38.34 14.96 -1.72
CA LYS A 549 -39.30 14.90 -0.61
C LYS A 549 -39.27 13.54 0.08
N ARG A 550 -39.22 12.44 -0.70
CA ARG A 550 -39.11 11.08 -0.16
C ARG A 550 -37.81 10.87 0.61
N LEU A 551 -36.68 11.36 0.08
CA LEU A 551 -35.39 11.29 0.78
C LEU A 551 -35.40 12.06 2.10
N GLU A 552 -36.05 13.23 2.16
CA GLU A 552 -36.16 14.01 3.38
C GLU A 552 -36.98 13.28 4.47
N GLN A 553 -38.04 12.55 4.08
CA GLN A 553 -38.81 11.71 5.00
C GLN A 553 -37.96 10.56 5.56
N LEU A 554 -37.23 9.87 4.70
CA LEU A 554 -36.37 8.75 5.10
C LEU A 554 -35.26 9.20 6.05
N ARG A 555 -34.65 10.38 5.82
CA ARG A 555 -33.67 10.98 6.74
C ARG A 555 -34.27 11.22 8.14
N LYS A 556 -35.50 11.75 8.21
CA LYS A 556 -36.18 11.99 9.50
C LYS A 556 -36.46 10.69 10.26
N GLN A 557 -36.84 9.63 9.55
CA GLN A 557 -37.07 8.30 10.14
C GLN A 557 -35.78 7.69 10.68
N GLU A 558 -34.70 7.77 9.91
CA GLU A 558 -33.38 7.26 10.31
C GLU A 558 -32.86 7.93 11.58
N ILE A 559 -32.95 9.28 11.65
CA ILE A 559 -32.58 10.04 12.86
C ILE A 559 -33.36 9.54 14.08
N ALA A 560 -34.67 9.38 13.94
CA ALA A 560 -35.53 8.93 15.03
C ALA A 560 -35.20 7.50 15.48
N GLN A 561 -34.76 6.63 14.57
CA GLN A 561 -34.36 5.26 14.88
C GLN A 561 -32.98 5.21 15.57
N GLN A 562 -32.00 5.97 15.06
CA GLN A 562 -30.67 6.04 15.66
C GLN A 562 -30.70 6.65 17.06
N GLN A 563 -31.52 7.68 17.28
CA GLN A 563 -31.73 8.29 18.59
C GLN A 563 -32.29 7.33 19.65
N LYS A 564 -33.04 6.29 19.22
CA LYS A 564 -33.54 5.25 20.13
C LYS A 564 -32.51 4.14 20.38
N THR A 565 -31.71 3.80 19.37
CA THR A 565 -30.89 2.59 19.38
C THR A 565 -29.51 2.82 20.00
N ILE A 566 -28.85 3.92 19.66
CA ILE A 566 -27.47 4.19 20.10
C ILE A 566 -27.33 4.30 21.63
N PRO A 567 -28.25 4.94 22.39
CA PRO A 567 -28.15 4.99 23.85
C PRO A 567 -28.15 3.61 24.52
N VAL A 568 -28.85 2.63 23.92
CA VAL A 568 -28.87 1.23 24.41
C VAL A 568 -27.48 0.60 24.25
N TYR A 569 -26.82 0.84 23.12
CA TYR A 569 -25.45 0.35 22.89
C TYR A 569 -24.41 1.04 23.78
N ILE A 570 -24.55 2.34 24.04
CA ILE A 570 -23.69 3.06 25.00
C ILE A 570 -23.77 2.40 26.37
N LYS A 571 -25.00 2.17 26.86
CA LYS A 571 -25.22 1.55 28.17
C LYS A 571 -24.66 0.12 28.26
N SER A 572 -24.73 -0.64 27.16
CA SER A 572 -24.10 -1.96 27.09
C SER A 572 -22.57 -1.87 27.15
N ALA A 573 -21.97 -0.98 26.34
CA ALA A 573 -20.53 -0.80 26.30
C ALA A 573 -19.96 -0.26 27.63
N GLU A 574 -20.71 0.60 28.32
CA GLU A 574 -20.40 1.10 29.66
C GLU A 574 -20.35 -0.06 30.69
N ASN A 575 -21.36 -0.94 30.68
CA ASN A 575 -21.41 -2.11 31.57
C ASN A 575 -20.24 -3.08 31.30
N ASP A 576 -19.89 -3.29 30.03
CA ASP A 576 -18.76 -4.17 29.67
C ASP A 576 -17.40 -3.56 30.07
N LEU A 577 -17.26 -2.23 29.96
CA LEU A 577 -16.10 -1.51 30.47
C LEU A 577 -15.99 -1.64 32.00
N GLU A 578 -17.09 -1.48 32.73
CA GLU A 578 -17.12 -1.61 34.18
C GLU A 578 -16.73 -3.03 34.62
N LYS A 579 -17.27 -4.07 33.97
CA LYS A 579 -16.89 -5.46 34.23
C LYS A 579 -15.41 -5.72 33.97
N ALA A 580 -14.85 -5.16 32.89
CA ALA A 580 -13.43 -5.30 32.58
C ALA A 580 -12.55 -4.63 33.65
N GLN A 581 -12.94 -3.43 34.10
CA GLN A 581 -12.28 -2.73 35.20
C GLN A 581 -12.32 -3.54 36.51
N GLN A 582 -13.48 -4.09 36.87
CA GLN A 582 -13.65 -4.89 38.08
C GLN A 582 -12.81 -6.18 38.05
N ARG A 583 -12.76 -6.89 36.92
CA ARG A 583 -11.95 -8.11 36.75
C ARG A 583 -10.46 -7.81 36.89
N LEU A 584 -9.99 -6.72 36.27
CA LEU A 584 -8.60 -6.29 36.41
C LEU A 584 -8.28 -5.92 37.86
N ALA A 585 -9.12 -5.10 38.49
CA ALA A 585 -8.98 -4.68 39.88
C ALA A 585 -8.92 -5.89 40.84
N GLN A 586 -9.83 -6.85 40.69
CA GLN A 586 -9.87 -8.07 41.50
C GLN A 586 -8.60 -8.92 41.32
N LYS A 587 -8.13 -9.10 40.09
CA LYS A 587 -6.91 -9.88 39.81
C LYS A 587 -5.66 -9.16 40.31
N THR A 588 -5.58 -7.83 40.18
CA THR A 588 -4.48 -7.03 40.75
C THR A 588 -4.47 -7.08 42.28
N ALA A 589 -5.64 -7.04 42.94
CA ALA A 589 -5.75 -7.16 44.40
C ALA A 589 -5.31 -8.55 44.89
N ASN A 590 -5.68 -9.63 44.17
CA ASN A 590 -5.26 -10.99 44.51
C ASN A 590 -3.75 -11.23 44.34
N ILE A 591 -3.11 -10.57 43.37
CA ILE A 591 -1.66 -10.66 43.14
C ILE A 591 -0.89 -9.74 44.10
N GLY A 592 -1.51 -8.64 44.54
CA GLY A 592 -0.93 -7.66 45.45
C GLY A 592 0.07 -6.70 44.80
N LEU A 593 0.30 -6.82 43.49
CA LEU A 593 1.22 -6.00 42.70
C LEU A 593 0.60 -5.68 41.33
N PRO A 594 0.78 -4.45 40.81
CA PRO A 594 0.46 -4.11 39.43
C PRO A 594 1.42 -4.79 38.44
N LEU A 595 0.99 -4.96 37.18
CA LEU A 595 1.73 -5.70 36.15
C LEU A 595 3.19 -5.22 35.99
N HIS A 596 3.42 -3.91 35.98
CA HIS A 596 4.76 -3.33 35.83
C HIS A 596 5.72 -3.77 36.96
N GLN A 597 5.28 -3.68 38.22
CA GLN A 597 6.10 -4.09 39.37
C GLN A 597 6.27 -5.61 39.44
N LEU A 598 5.26 -6.36 38.99
CA LEU A 598 5.35 -7.82 38.88
C LEU A 598 6.42 -8.25 37.86
N LEU A 599 6.46 -7.60 36.69
CA LEU A 599 7.47 -7.85 35.66
C LEU A 599 8.89 -7.50 36.15
N GLU A 600 9.07 -6.38 36.83
CA GLU A 600 10.36 -6.01 37.45
C GLU A 600 10.81 -7.05 38.49
N THR A 601 9.88 -7.54 39.31
CA THR A 601 10.19 -8.57 40.32
C THR A 601 10.58 -9.89 39.65
N ILE A 602 9.91 -10.28 38.57
CA ILE A 602 10.27 -11.47 37.77
C ILE A 602 11.69 -11.33 37.19
N GLU A 603 12.04 -10.15 36.67
CA GLU A 603 13.39 -9.88 36.16
C GLU A 603 14.46 -9.90 37.25
N ALA A 604 14.16 -9.37 38.45
CA ALA A 604 15.04 -9.45 39.60
C ALA A 604 15.28 -10.92 40.04
N LEU A 605 14.23 -11.73 40.07
CA LEU A 605 14.33 -13.16 40.38
C LEU A 605 15.10 -13.95 39.31
N ARG A 606 14.92 -13.62 38.02
CA ARG A 606 15.73 -14.18 36.91
C ARG A 606 17.21 -13.89 37.09
N ARG A 607 17.57 -12.65 37.45
CA ARG A 607 18.95 -12.23 37.73
C ARG A 607 19.54 -13.00 38.91
N LYS A 608 18.82 -13.08 40.03
CA LYS A 608 19.26 -13.83 41.21
C LYS A 608 19.48 -15.32 40.90
N LYS A 609 18.61 -15.94 40.10
CA LYS A 609 18.77 -17.32 39.65
C LYS A 609 20.06 -17.53 38.83
N ILE A 610 20.37 -16.60 37.91
CA ILE A 610 21.60 -16.66 37.11
C ILE A 610 22.84 -16.53 38.00
N GLU A 611 22.79 -15.66 38.99
CA GLU A 611 23.87 -15.50 39.98
C GLU A 611 24.12 -16.77 40.79
N LEU A 612 23.06 -17.42 41.30
CA LEU A 612 23.18 -18.68 42.04
C LEU A 612 23.69 -19.82 41.15
N ARG A 613 23.26 -19.88 39.88
CA ARG A 613 23.80 -20.85 38.91
C ARG A 613 25.30 -20.62 38.67
N ARG A 614 25.74 -19.35 38.58
CA ARG A 614 27.16 -19.02 38.45
C ARG A 614 27.96 -19.47 39.68
N LYS A 615 27.50 -19.15 40.89
CA LYS A 615 28.14 -19.58 42.14
C LYS A 615 28.23 -21.11 42.25
N LYS A 616 27.19 -21.83 41.81
CA LYS A 616 27.21 -23.29 41.75
C LYS A 616 28.29 -23.80 40.78
N ILE A 617 28.38 -23.21 39.59
CA ILE A 617 29.39 -23.60 38.58
C ILE A 617 30.81 -23.31 39.09
N GLU A 618 31.01 -22.18 39.77
CA GLU A 618 32.31 -21.78 40.35
C GLU A 618 32.74 -22.75 41.46
N LEU A 619 31.84 -23.11 42.38
CA LEU A 619 32.10 -24.13 43.41
C LEU A 619 32.37 -25.52 42.83
N LEU A 620 31.71 -25.88 41.73
CA LEU A 620 31.96 -27.15 41.03
C LEU A 620 33.29 -27.14 40.26
N ALA A 621 33.74 -25.96 39.78
CA ALA A 621 35.02 -25.80 39.10
C ALA A 621 36.21 -25.88 40.08
N GLU A 622 36.05 -25.39 41.31
CA GLU A 622 37.07 -25.52 42.38
C GLU A 622 37.31 -26.98 42.82
N LEU A 623 36.39 -27.90 42.53
CA LEU A 623 36.51 -29.32 42.88
C LEU A 623 37.28 -30.16 41.86
N VAL A 624 37.73 -29.58 40.74
CA VAL A 624 38.49 -30.28 39.70
C VAL A 624 39.98 -29.92 39.79
N PRO A 625 40.90 -30.83 40.15
CA PRO A 625 42.32 -30.52 40.19
C PRO A 625 42.87 -30.39 38.77
N THR A 626 43.47 -29.24 38.44
CA THR A 626 44.19 -29.00 37.19
C THR A 626 45.52 -29.77 37.20
N GLN A 627 45.60 -30.88 36.47
CA GLN A 627 46.89 -31.45 36.04
C GLN A 627 47.33 -30.76 34.74
N SER A 628 48.48 -30.10 34.80
CA SER A 628 49.22 -29.58 33.65
C SER A 628 50.03 -30.70 33.00
N ASP A 629 49.85 -30.95 31.70
CA ASP A 629 50.95 -30.90 30.74
C ASP A 629 50.50 -31.09 29.28
N HIS A 630 51.36 -30.60 28.39
CA HIS A 630 51.18 -30.30 26.97
C HIS A 630 50.61 -31.40 26.04
N SER A 631 49.83 -30.96 25.04
CA SER A 631 50.15 -31.02 23.58
C SER A 631 48.99 -31.42 22.64
N HIS A 632 48.95 -30.71 21.51
CA HIS A 632 48.43 -31.05 20.18
C HIS A 632 46.93 -31.31 19.87
N CYS A 633 46.40 -30.37 19.08
CA CYS A 633 45.72 -30.55 17.79
C CYS A 633 44.32 -31.21 17.66
N THR A 634 43.38 -30.32 17.27
CA THR A 634 42.40 -30.44 16.16
C THR A 634 41.15 -31.32 16.27
N ASN A 635 40.02 -30.62 16.06
CA ASN A 635 38.86 -30.95 15.22
C ASN A 635 37.67 -31.78 15.75
N THR A 636 36.51 -31.09 15.78
CA THR A 636 35.15 -31.48 15.36
C THR A 636 34.42 -32.66 16.03
N GLN A 637 33.28 -32.39 16.68
CA GLN A 637 31.91 -32.74 16.21
C GLN A 637 30.86 -32.76 17.34
N VAL A 638 29.65 -32.39 16.97
CA VAL A 638 28.40 -32.47 17.73
C VAL A 638 27.86 -33.91 17.69
N MET A 639 27.48 -34.50 18.84
CA MET A 639 26.25 -35.32 19.05
C MET A 639 26.23 -36.05 20.41
N ASN A 640 25.09 -35.99 21.10
CA ASN A 640 24.58 -36.96 22.10
C ASN A 640 24.45 -38.38 21.46
N PRO A 641 24.25 -39.56 22.14
CA PRO A 641 23.66 -39.79 23.49
C PRO A 641 24.19 -41.04 24.31
N VAL A 642 23.61 -41.28 25.51
CA VAL A 642 23.30 -42.60 26.17
C VAL A 642 24.41 -43.56 26.69
N HIS A 643 24.23 -43.95 27.97
CA HIS A 643 24.59 -45.18 28.74
C HIS A 643 25.86 -46.04 28.50
N HIS A 644 26.38 -46.49 29.67
CA HIS A 644 27.10 -47.74 30.01
C HIS A 644 28.65 -47.75 30.05
N GLN A 645 29.14 -48.05 31.28
CA GLN A 645 30.43 -48.66 31.70
C GLN A 645 30.70 -50.04 31.03
N PRO A 646 31.80 -50.78 31.34
CA PRO A 646 33.21 -50.47 31.70
C PRO A 646 34.23 -51.37 30.94
N GLN A 647 35.56 -51.15 31.07
CA GLN A 647 36.56 -52.18 31.44
C GLN A 647 38.02 -51.71 31.37
N ALA A 648 38.82 -52.34 32.23
CA ALA A 648 40.18 -52.03 32.67
C ALA A 648 41.29 -52.65 31.81
N SER A 649 42.53 -52.13 31.91
CA SER A 649 43.68 -52.91 32.44
C SER A 649 45.04 -52.17 32.36
N LEU A 650 45.89 -52.53 33.34
CA LEU A 650 47.37 -52.53 33.41
C LEU A 650 48.16 -51.35 34.04
N PHE A 651 48.39 -51.46 35.37
CA PHE A 651 49.70 -51.63 36.07
C PHE A 651 50.85 -50.63 35.73
N GLN A 652 51.64 -50.03 36.65
CA GLN A 652 51.95 -50.30 38.07
C GLN A 652 52.97 -49.24 38.62
N ASP A 653 52.85 -48.89 39.91
CA ASP A 653 53.78 -48.39 40.99
C ASP A 653 54.71 -47.16 40.73
N ASP A 654 54.84 -46.11 41.57
CA ASP A 654 55.04 -45.90 43.04
C ASP A 654 54.60 -44.45 43.49
N PRO A 655 54.76 -43.95 44.74
CA PRO A 655 54.33 -44.36 46.10
C PRO A 655 53.33 -43.31 46.72
N PRO A 656 52.86 -43.40 47.99
CA PRO A 656 51.66 -42.69 48.44
C PRO A 656 51.94 -41.28 48.99
N LEU A 657 51.13 -40.30 48.60
CA LEU A 657 50.97 -39.02 49.30
C LEU A 657 49.53 -38.94 49.83
N GLU A 658 49.41 -38.45 51.06
CA GLU A 658 48.25 -38.48 51.96
C GLU A 658 46.90 -38.08 51.31
N MET A 659 45.92 -38.99 51.31
CA MET A 659 44.55 -38.80 50.81
C MET A 659 43.51 -38.67 51.96
N ASP A 660 43.93 -38.43 53.20
CA ASP A 660 43.01 -38.35 54.34
C ASP A 660 42.53 -36.92 54.68
N ASP A 661 43.20 -35.87 54.17
CA ASP A 661 42.82 -34.47 54.45
C ASP A 661 41.84 -33.84 53.44
N ILE A 662 41.68 -34.40 52.23
CA ILE A 662 40.90 -33.77 51.13
C ILE A 662 39.44 -34.26 51.11
N LYS A 663 39.17 -35.47 51.65
CA LYS A 663 37.85 -36.13 51.65
C LYS A 663 36.74 -35.33 52.36
N PRO A 664 36.96 -34.74 53.56
CA PRO A 664 35.94 -33.94 54.22
C PRO A 664 35.67 -32.59 53.53
N GLN A 665 36.66 -32.02 52.82
CA GLN A 665 36.51 -30.75 52.08
C GLN A 665 35.72 -30.93 50.78
N LEU A 666 35.95 -32.03 50.05
CA LEU A 666 35.16 -32.41 48.87
C LEU A 666 33.69 -32.63 49.23
N GLN A 667 33.42 -33.37 50.31
CA GLN A 667 32.06 -33.65 50.77
C GLN A 667 31.32 -32.38 51.23
N GLY A 668 32.01 -31.47 51.91
CA GLY A 668 31.45 -30.17 52.31
C GLY A 668 31.16 -29.21 51.15
N SER A 669 31.88 -29.30 50.03
CA SER A 669 31.61 -28.49 48.83
C SER A 669 30.46 -29.07 47.98
N GLU A 670 30.35 -30.41 47.90
CA GLU A 670 29.21 -31.09 47.29
C GLU A 670 27.89 -30.78 48.00
N ASP A 671 27.88 -30.74 49.33
CA ASP A 671 26.69 -30.40 50.10
C ASP A 671 26.26 -28.92 49.91
N LYS A 672 27.23 -28.00 49.75
CA LYS A 672 26.94 -26.60 49.36
C LYS A 672 26.38 -26.50 47.94
N ALA A 673 26.88 -27.31 47.01
CA ALA A 673 26.36 -27.34 45.64
C ALA A 673 24.91 -27.88 45.58
N ARG A 674 24.57 -28.87 46.44
CA ARG A 674 23.21 -29.37 46.62
C ARG A 674 22.27 -28.33 47.25
N ASP A 675 22.73 -27.58 48.26
CA ASP A 675 21.95 -26.49 48.85
C ASP A 675 21.64 -25.38 47.82
N LEU A 676 22.63 -24.98 47.02
CA LEU A 676 22.43 -24.03 45.92
C LEU A 676 21.45 -24.54 44.87
N GLU A 677 21.47 -25.84 44.56
CA GLU A 677 20.51 -26.48 43.66
C GLU A 677 19.09 -26.45 44.22
N PHE A 678 18.93 -26.71 45.52
CA PHE A 678 17.64 -26.57 46.19
C PHE A 678 17.13 -25.12 46.11
N GLN A 679 17.98 -24.12 46.37
CA GLN A 679 17.61 -22.70 46.23
C GLN A 679 17.22 -22.32 44.80
N ILE A 680 17.92 -22.83 43.78
CA ILE A 680 17.59 -22.61 42.36
C ILE A 680 16.22 -23.22 42.03
N SER A 681 15.92 -24.42 42.52
CA SER A 681 14.63 -25.09 42.29
C SER A 681 13.44 -24.33 42.92
N GLN A 682 13.62 -23.80 44.14
CA GLN A 682 12.61 -22.97 44.80
C GLN A 682 12.33 -21.68 44.02
N LEU A 683 13.37 -21.05 43.47
CA LEU A 683 13.22 -19.86 42.62
C LEU A 683 12.51 -20.18 41.30
N GLU A 684 12.74 -21.35 40.70
CA GLU A 684 12.06 -21.78 39.47
C GLU A 684 10.56 -21.93 39.67
N VAL A 685 10.14 -22.57 40.76
CA VAL A 685 8.71 -22.71 41.10
C VAL A 685 8.08 -21.33 41.31
N LYS A 686 8.71 -20.44 42.08
CA LYS A 686 8.20 -19.08 42.31
C LYS A 686 8.07 -18.27 41.01
N LEU A 687 9.08 -18.36 40.15
CA LEU A 687 9.13 -17.64 38.87
C LEU A 687 8.06 -18.15 37.89
N SER A 688 7.79 -19.47 37.87
CA SER A 688 6.73 -20.05 37.06
C SER A 688 5.35 -19.52 37.43
N LYS A 689 5.03 -19.47 38.74
CA LYS A 689 3.76 -18.94 39.26
C LYS A 689 3.59 -17.45 38.93
N MET A 690 4.60 -16.64 39.20
CA MET A 690 4.54 -15.19 38.91
C MET A 690 4.45 -14.90 37.40
N SER A 691 5.09 -15.73 36.55
CA SER A 691 4.98 -15.58 35.10
C SER A 691 3.58 -15.91 34.58
N GLN A 692 2.88 -16.88 35.18
CA GLN A 692 1.47 -17.16 34.85
C GLN A 692 0.57 -16.01 35.28
N ASP A 693 0.78 -15.48 36.48
CA ASP A 693 0.01 -14.32 36.98
C ASP A 693 0.22 -13.08 36.09
N ALA A 694 1.44 -12.82 35.62
CA ALA A 694 1.74 -11.73 34.69
C ALA A 694 0.99 -11.88 33.35
N LEU A 695 0.98 -13.09 32.77
CA LEU A 695 0.27 -13.37 31.52
C LEU A 695 -1.25 -13.15 31.68
N THR A 696 -1.83 -13.56 32.82
CA THR A 696 -3.26 -13.33 33.07
C THR A 696 -3.60 -11.84 33.23
N LEU A 697 -2.73 -11.06 33.87
CA LEU A 697 -2.90 -9.60 33.98
C LEU A 697 -2.79 -8.91 32.62
N GLU A 698 -1.85 -9.32 31.77
CA GLU A 698 -1.67 -8.77 30.42
C GLU A 698 -2.92 -8.99 29.55
N ILE A 699 -3.57 -10.15 29.65
CA ILE A 699 -4.84 -10.44 28.97
C ILE A 699 -5.95 -9.51 29.49
N LEU A 700 -6.07 -9.32 30.80
CA LEU A 700 -7.10 -8.46 31.39
C LEU A 700 -6.90 -6.97 31.05
N GLU A 701 -5.65 -6.48 31.03
CA GLU A 701 -5.35 -5.11 30.57
C GLU A 701 -5.70 -4.92 29.09
N ARG A 702 -5.46 -5.95 28.25
CA ARG A 702 -5.86 -5.93 26.85
C ARG A 702 -7.39 -5.87 26.71
N ASP A 703 -8.13 -6.67 27.48
CA ASP A 703 -9.60 -6.69 27.46
C ASP A 703 -10.17 -5.33 27.89
N LEU A 704 -9.61 -4.72 28.94
CA LEU A 704 -9.94 -3.36 29.35
C LEU A 704 -9.75 -2.37 28.21
N ARG A 705 -8.61 -2.43 27.52
CA ARG A 705 -8.28 -1.51 26.41
C ARG A 705 -9.26 -1.66 25.25
N ILE A 706 -9.68 -2.89 24.95
CA ILE A 706 -10.71 -3.15 23.94
C ILE A 706 -12.04 -2.54 24.36
N ALA A 707 -12.49 -2.77 25.59
CA ALA A 707 -13.74 -2.22 26.11
C ALA A 707 -13.73 -0.67 26.10
N GLN A 708 -12.62 -0.03 26.50
CA GLN A 708 -12.43 1.42 26.40
C GLN A 708 -12.55 1.93 24.97
N THR A 709 -11.91 1.22 24.03
CA THR A 709 -11.94 1.59 22.61
C THR A 709 -13.36 1.50 22.06
N VAL A 710 -14.08 0.41 22.34
CA VAL A 710 -15.47 0.23 21.93
C VAL A 710 -16.37 1.32 22.52
N TYR A 711 -16.28 1.58 23.83
CA TYR A 711 -17.05 2.63 24.49
C TYR A 711 -16.79 4.01 23.87
N SER A 712 -15.52 4.39 23.68
CA SER A 712 -15.14 5.66 23.06
C SER A 712 -15.64 5.78 21.61
N SER A 713 -15.63 4.68 20.86
CA SER A 713 -16.15 4.65 19.48
C SER A 713 -17.65 4.89 19.45
N VAL A 714 -18.43 4.19 20.28
CA VAL A 714 -19.90 4.35 20.32
C VAL A 714 -20.27 5.74 20.82
N LEU A 715 -19.54 6.27 21.81
CA LEU A 715 -19.72 7.64 22.29
C LEU A 715 -19.44 8.68 21.19
N SER A 716 -18.34 8.51 20.43
CA SER A 716 -18.01 9.41 19.33
C SER A 716 -19.07 9.38 18.21
N GLN A 717 -19.62 8.20 17.91
CA GLN A 717 -20.71 8.06 16.94
C GLN A 717 -21.97 8.81 17.41
N TRP A 718 -22.29 8.73 18.70
CA TRP A 718 -23.41 9.47 19.28
C TRP A 718 -23.23 10.98 19.19
N GLU A 719 -22.02 11.48 19.50
CA GLU A 719 -21.69 12.89 19.36
C GLU A 719 -21.74 13.37 17.90
N LEU A 720 -21.29 12.54 16.96
CA LEU A 720 -21.38 12.82 15.52
C LEU A 720 -22.83 12.89 15.05
N VAL A 721 -23.68 11.91 15.41
CA VAL A 721 -25.11 11.91 15.07
C VAL A 721 -25.83 13.13 15.65
N LYS A 722 -25.39 13.63 16.80
CA LYS A 722 -25.94 14.84 17.43
C LYS A 722 -25.45 16.15 16.78
N SER A 723 -24.24 16.17 16.22
CA SER A 723 -23.59 17.39 15.72
C SER A 723 -23.69 17.60 14.20
N ASP A 724 -23.74 16.53 13.41
CA ASP A 724 -23.72 16.63 11.95
C ASP A 724 -24.73 15.68 11.29
N SER A 725 -25.77 16.27 10.69
CA SER A 725 -26.82 15.54 9.96
C SER A 725 -26.36 14.95 8.61
N SER A 726 -25.12 15.23 8.18
CA SER A 726 -24.60 14.79 6.88
C SER A 726 -24.12 13.34 6.84
N ILE A 727 -23.95 12.67 7.99
CA ILE A 727 -23.42 11.31 8.12
C ILE A 727 -24.55 10.27 8.23
N MET A 728 -25.51 10.29 7.30
CA MET A 728 -26.68 9.39 7.31
C MET A 728 -26.69 8.47 6.09
N TYR A 729 -27.36 7.32 6.22
CA TYR A 729 -27.61 6.36 5.13
C TYR A 729 -28.21 7.01 3.87
N TYR A 730 -28.89 8.14 4.02
CA TYR A 730 -29.45 8.95 2.95
C TYR A 730 -28.65 10.26 2.79
N PRO A 731 -27.54 10.26 2.03
CA PRO A 731 -26.67 11.42 1.88
C PRO A 731 -27.39 12.59 1.19
N GLN A 732 -26.88 13.80 1.39
CA GLN A 732 -27.37 14.99 0.67
C GLN A 732 -27.03 14.87 -0.83
N LEU A 733 -28.02 15.19 -1.67
CA LEU A 733 -27.87 15.20 -3.12
C LEU A 733 -27.70 16.64 -3.60
N GLN A 734 -26.72 16.85 -4.47
CA GLN A 734 -26.49 18.13 -5.14
C GLN A 734 -27.02 18.04 -6.57
N LEU A 735 -27.90 18.97 -6.94
CA LEU A 735 -28.32 19.14 -8.32
C LEU A 735 -27.15 19.71 -9.12
N VAL A 736 -26.62 18.92 -10.06
CA VAL A 736 -25.50 19.34 -10.92
C VAL A 736 -26.03 19.98 -12.20
N ALA A 737 -27.09 19.43 -12.76
CA ALA A 737 -27.82 19.98 -13.89
C ALA A 737 -29.32 19.77 -13.66
N GLY A 738 -30.11 20.84 -13.82
CA GLY A 738 -31.57 20.79 -13.71
C GLY A 738 -32.24 20.16 -14.93
N PRO A 739 -33.54 19.84 -14.85
CA PRO A 739 -34.33 19.35 -15.98
C PRO A 739 -34.21 20.23 -17.23
N THR A 740 -33.70 19.64 -18.32
CA THR A 740 -33.46 20.31 -19.60
C THR A 740 -34.75 20.46 -20.42
N LEU A 741 -34.83 21.52 -21.24
CA LEU A 741 -35.88 21.70 -22.25
C LEU A 741 -35.36 21.13 -23.59
N PRO A 742 -35.85 19.96 -24.05
CA PRO A 742 -35.33 19.31 -25.25
C PRO A 742 -35.66 20.08 -26.53
N THR A 743 -34.64 20.35 -27.34
CA THR A 743 -34.74 21.14 -28.59
C THR A 743 -34.91 20.29 -29.86
N ARG A 744 -34.77 18.96 -29.77
CA ARG A 744 -34.90 18.04 -30.90
C ARG A 744 -35.63 16.76 -30.47
N SER A 745 -36.52 16.25 -31.31
CA SER A 745 -37.16 14.95 -31.09
C SER A 745 -36.13 13.83 -31.22
N GLN A 746 -36.20 12.85 -30.32
CA GLN A 746 -35.36 11.65 -30.31
C GLN A 746 -36.24 10.43 -30.61
N MET A 747 -35.74 9.50 -31.43
CA MET A 747 -36.38 8.20 -31.60
C MET A 747 -36.29 7.39 -30.30
N PRO A 748 -37.28 6.54 -29.95
CA PRO A 748 -37.24 5.75 -28.74
C PRO A 748 -36.04 4.78 -28.73
N ASP A 749 -35.33 4.70 -27.62
CA ASP A 749 -34.16 3.82 -27.40
C ASP A 749 -34.48 2.30 -27.44
N SER A 750 -35.73 1.91 -27.71
CA SER A 750 -36.12 0.50 -27.81
C SER A 750 -35.50 -0.22 -29.02
N LEU A 751 -35.06 0.51 -30.06
CA LEU A 751 -34.37 -0.06 -31.22
C LEU A 751 -32.84 -0.10 -31.09
N VAL A 752 -32.23 0.73 -30.23
CA VAL A 752 -30.77 0.72 -30.00
C VAL A 752 -30.34 -0.54 -29.23
N ASN A 753 -31.23 -1.13 -28.44
CA ASN A 753 -30.96 -2.37 -27.70
C ASN A 753 -31.09 -3.66 -28.54
N LEU A 754 -31.73 -3.63 -29.72
CA LEU A 754 -31.79 -4.81 -30.61
C LEU A 754 -30.49 -5.00 -31.42
N GLY A 755 -29.77 -3.93 -31.73
CA GLY A 755 -28.48 -3.99 -32.45
C GLY A 755 -27.29 -4.48 -31.60
N ARG A 756 -27.47 -4.69 -30.29
CA ARG A 756 -26.46 -5.27 -29.38
C ARG A 756 -26.68 -6.76 -29.08
N LYS A 757 -27.77 -7.36 -29.57
CA LYS A 757 -28.11 -8.77 -29.36
C LYS A 757 -28.06 -9.62 -30.65
N LEU A 758 -27.61 -9.04 -31.76
CA LEU A 758 -27.07 -9.74 -32.94
C LEU A 758 -25.57 -9.49 -32.96
#